data_AF-A0A1Y1ID88-F1
#
_entry.id   AF-A0A1Y1ID88-F1
#
_cell.length_a   1.000
_cell.length_b   1.000
_cell.length_c   1.000
_cell.angle_alpha   90.00
_cell.angle_beta   90.00
_cell.angle_gamma   90.00
#
_symmetry.space_group_name_H-M   'P 1'
#
loop_
_entity.id
_entity.type
_entity.pdbx_description
1 polymer ?
#
loop_
_entity_poly.entity_id
_entity_poly.type
_entity_poly.pdbx_seq_one_letter_code
_entity_poly.pdbx_strand_id
1 'polypeptide(L)'
;MEEKDAISLLPEQGNLDSASIDILDKDNEVAKAGYVTASHDASFHQAEILGHTLDISNEGPEKEFWPHRLVSRQARWRRAVYEQRKVLMLAIAIVILLVLGLGIVLELTTGKHAVKHKPSLAASYRSAFHFQPPDGHWMNDPNGPVFYKGYYHLFFQYNGLAAVWGNITWGHAVSSDLIHWNTGPIALAPDEWYDRQGVWSGSATVLQDGSVVLVYTGLTNQSVQVQNLATPVDAADPLLRQWKKSPQNPVISPPPGVNNLDFRDPTTAWLAGDGRWRMLVGARLAGSGAALMYSSPDFRTWTPTSAPLHAVPGSPMWECPDLFPVAHNAGLPLGVHPAGTPYVLKASIDHTLTDSYALGSYDAATDTWAPRGPDDVSQGRLLDYGKYYASKSFYDPVKGRRVLFGWIYETDSQQSNIRRGWASVQALPRAVELAADGADIVQWPVAEVDALRKHAATLRNVTLPPGARLELPGVAGCQLDLELAFTLPPQDEAAAPPPASAASEPSRCSPEGSAGGGALAVGPFGVAVLAAGAERTAAYFELARNGTAAVARVCTDLRAASLAPDTDRGVYGSAVRREGDGATLSMRVIVDHSVVEVFAEKGHTVVTTRSYPLGAMDQEARVFLFNNGSNSVVLQQATAWSMNSISISSI
;
A
#
# COMPACT_ATOMS: atom_id res chain seq x y z
N MET A 1 22.41 -36.95 58.45
CA MET A 1 22.88 -38.10 57.64
C MET A 1 23.28 -37.52 56.31
N GLU A 2 24.50 -37.80 55.87
CA GLU A 2 24.95 -37.48 54.52
C GLU A 2 24.34 -38.50 53.56
N GLU A 3 24.17 -38.12 52.30
CA GLU A 3 24.62 -39.00 51.22
C GLU A 3 25.09 -38.15 50.04
N LYS A 4 26.17 -38.59 49.40
CA LYS A 4 26.61 -38.14 48.08
C LYS A 4 26.17 -39.23 47.11
N ASP A 5 25.94 -38.88 45.85
CA ASP A 5 26.81 -39.42 44.81
C ASP A 5 26.66 -38.69 43.48
N ALA A 6 27.65 -38.87 42.62
CA ALA A 6 27.67 -38.37 41.27
C ALA A 6 28.14 -39.49 40.33
N ILE A 7 27.36 -39.78 39.29
CA ILE A 7 27.75 -40.70 38.21
C ILE A 7 27.56 -40.00 36.88
N SER A 8 28.63 -39.98 36.09
CA SER A 8 28.67 -39.46 34.73
C SER A 8 28.34 -40.55 33.70
N LEU A 9 27.51 -40.24 32.70
CA LEU A 9 27.43 -41.01 31.46
C LEU A 9 27.35 -40.07 30.24
N LEU A 10 28.41 -40.10 29.44
CA LEU A 10 28.41 -39.93 27.98
C LEU A 10 28.31 -41.35 27.36
N PRO A 11 28.04 -41.56 26.05
CA PRO A 11 28.07 -40.60 24.93
C PRO A 11 26.74 -40.56 24.11
N GLU A 12 26.58 -39.76 23.05
CA GLU A 12 27.02 -40.03 21.67
C GLU A 12 27.01 -38.76 20.79
N GLN A 13 27.75 -38.79 19.67
CA GLN A 13 27.74 -37.72 18.66
C GLN A 13 26.70 -38.01 17.56
N GLY A 14 25.54 -37.36 17.64
CA GLY A 14 24.53 -37.37 16.58
C GLY A 14 24.66 -36.16 15.66
N ASN A 15 25.06 -36.37 14.41
CA ASN A 15 25.07 -35.31 13.39
C ASN A 15 23.63 -35.01 12.93
N LEU A 16 23.18 -33.76 12.99
CA LEU A 16 21.95 -33.28 12.34
C LEU A 16 22.20 -31.91 11.72
N ASP A 17 21.95 -31.80 10.41
CA ASP A 17 22.29 -30.63 9.61
C ASP A 17 21.38 -29.43 9.92
N SER A 18 21.97 -28.34 10.42
CA SER A 18 21.30 -27.04 10.51
C SER A 18 21.28 -26.38 9.13
N ALA A 19 20.26 -26.70 8.32
CA ALA A 19 20.06 -26.11 7.01
C ALA A 19 19.57 -24.65 7.09
N SER A 20 20.49 -23.72 7.39
CA SER A 20 20.27 -22.29 7.26
C SER A 20 20.05 -21.93 5.79
N ILE A 21 18.84 -21.49 5.43
CA ILE A 21 18.54 -21.02 4.07
C ILE A 21 18.90 -19.53 3.98
N ASP A 22 20.18 -19.25 3.73
CA ASP A 22 20.64 -17.93 3.33
C ASP A 22 20.14 -17.59 1.92
N ILE A 23 19.07 -16.80 1.82
CA ILE A 23 18.69 -16.16 0.56
C ILE A 23 19.48 -14.85 0.44
N LEU A 24 20.79 -14.98 0.17
CA LEU A 24 21.64 -13.88 -0.27
C LEU A 24 22.07 -14.06 -1.71
N ASP A 25 21.67 -13.06 -2.49
CA ASP A 25 21.94 -12.79 -3.90
C ASP A 25 23.30 -13.31 -4.41
N LYS A 26 23.26 -14.18 -5.41
CA LYS A 26 24.44 -14.82 -6.03
C LYS A 26 24.29 -14.97 -7.54
N ASP A 27 24.26 -13.84 -8.24
CA ASP A 27 24.49 -13.81 -9.70
C ASP A 27 25.24 -12.53 -10.15
N ASN A 28 26.44 -12.29 -9.60
CA ASN A 28 27.24 -11.11 -10.00
C ASN A 28 28.78 -11.22 -9.85
N GLU A 29 29.43 -12.20 -10.50
CA GLU A 29 30.88 -12.12 -10.81
C GLU A 29 31.26 -12.83 -12.14
N VAL A 30 31.07 -12.18 -13.29
CA VAL A 30 31.97 -12.31 -14.48
C VAL A 30 32.00 -11.01 -15.31
N ALA A 31 32.87 -10.04 -14.99
CA ALA A 31 33.25 -8.95 -15.92
C ALA A 31 34.50 -8.13 -15.51
N LYS A 32 35.59 -8.74 -15.01
CA LYS A 32 36.87 -8.01 -14.80
C LYS A 32 37.75 -8.10 -16.05
N ALA A 33 37.64 -7.11 -16.94
CA ALA A 33 38.57 -6.86 -18.03
C ALA A 33 38.99 -5.38 -18.00
N GLY A 34 40.24 -5.11 -17.58
CA GLY A 34 40.73 -3.75 -17.41
C GLY A 34 41.43 -3.21 -18.66
N TYR A 35 41.33 -1.90 -18.87
CA TYR A 35 42.27 -1.15 -19.71
C TYR A 35 42.86 0.02 -18.92
N VAL A 36 44.18 0.05 -18.88
CA VAL A 36 45.02 1.17 -18.42
C VAL A 36 45.67 1.78 -19.68
N THR A 37 46.30 2.95 -19.54
CA THR A 37 46.93 3.81 -20.57
C THR A 37 45.97 4.77 -21.27
N ALA A 38 46.34 6.04 -21.51
CA ALA A 38 47.42 6.82 -20.91
C ALA A 38 47.13 8.33 -20.97
N SER A 39 47.58 9.08 -19.97
CA SER A 39 47.80 10.52 -20.09
C SER A 39 49.19 10.79 -20.69
N HIS A 40 49.31 11.80 -21.54
CA HIS A 40 50.58 12.41 -21.94
C HIS A 40 50.36 13.89 -22.27
N ASP A 41 51.25 14.75 -21.78
CA ASP A 41 51.32 16.16 -22.14
C ASP A 41 51.97 16.34 -23.53
N ALA A 42 51.58 17.41 -24.22
CA ALA A 42 52.47 18.21 -25.06
C ALA A 42 51.89 19.62 -25.24
N SER A 43 52.73 20.66 -25.18
CA SER A 43 52.31 22.04 -25.41
C SER A 43 53.32 22.83 -26.26
N PHE A 44 52.81 23.80 -27.02
CA PHE A 44 53.52 24.84 -27.79
C PHE A 44 54.64 24.44 -28.78
N HIS A 45 54.46 24.81 -30.05
CA HIS A 45 55.36 25.78 -30.71
C HIS A 45 54.72 26.45 -31.95
N GLN A 46 55.34 27.53 -32.44
CA GLN A 46 54.85 28.41 -33.53
C GLN A 46 55.65 28.29 -34.83
N ALA A 47 54.97 28.40 -35.98
CA ALA A 47 55.36 29.09 -37.23
C ALA A 47 54.11 29.12 -38.16
N GLU A 48 53.77 30.13 -38.98
CA GLU A 48 54.52 30.85 -40.04
C GLU A 48 54.98 29.95 -41.21
N ILE A 49 54.79 30.24 -42.51
CA ILE A 49 54.12 31.33 -43.27
C ILE A 49 53.49 30.66 -44.54
N LEU A 50 52.48 31.17 -45.26
CA LEU A 50 52.58 32.10 -46.42
C LEU A 50 51.19 32.31 -47.07
N GLY A 51 50.91 33.49 -47.63
CA GLY A 51 49.68 33.77 -48.38
C GLY A 51 49.79 34.99 -49.33
N HIS A 52 49.48 34.76 -50.62
CA HIS A 52 49.59 35.67 -51.78
C HIS A 52 48.58 35.19 -52.85
N THR A 53 48.06 35.91 -53.86
CA THR A 53 48.04 37.31 -54.39
C THR A 53 47.01 37.31 -55.55
N LEU A 54 46.42 38.37 -56.11
CA LEU A 54 46.45 39.85 -56.06
C LEU A 54 44.96 40.33 -56.11
N ASP A 55 44.50 41.37 -55.40
CA ASP A 55 44.65 42.83 -55.61
C ASP A 55 43.58 43.47 -56.54
N ILE A 56 43.28 44.76 -56.37
CA ILE A 56 42.14 45.47 -57.00
C ILE A 56 42.64 46.70 -57.75
N SER A 57 42.51 46.72 -59.08
CA SER A 57 42.82 47.88 -59.92
C SER A 57 41.56 48.70 -60.27
N ASN A 58 41.72 50.02 -60.34
CA ASN A 58 40.68 50.94 -60.78
C ASN A 58 41.35 52.23 -61.31
N GLU A 59 41.42 52.41 -62.62
CA GLU A 59 41.96 53.63 -63.26
C GLU A 59 40.93 54.35 -64.13
N GLY A 60 41.25 55.61 -64.44
CA GLY A 60 40.32 56.60 -64.98
C GLY A 60 40.07 56.55 -66.50
N PRO A 61 39.29 57.52 -67.01
CA PRO A 61 38.62 57.40 -68.31
C PRO A 61 39.16 58.35 -69.39
N GLU A 62 38.79 58.10 -70.66
CA GLU A 62 38.37 59.18 -71.58
C GLU A 62 37.48 58.67 -72.74
N LYS A 63 36.55 59.55 -73.17
CA LYS A 63 36.14 59.97 -74.55
C LYS A 63 36.29 58.98 -75.74
N GLU A 64 35.46 58.97 -76.80
CA GLU A 64 34.47 59.97 -77.26
C GLU A 64 33.46 59.44 -78.33
N PHE A 65 32.50 60.31 -78.70
CA PHE A 65 31.68 60.36 -79.94
C PHE A 65 30.54 59.33 -80.25
N TRP A 66 29.62 59.83 -81.09
CA TRP A 66 28.33 59.30 -81.60
C TRP A 66 28.44 59.11 -83.16
N PRO A 67 27.45 58.56 -83.95
CA PRO A 67 26.00 58.48 -83.67
C PRO A 67 25.22 57.22 -84.16
N HIS A 68 23.89 57.27 -83.94
CA HIS A 68 22.82 56.46 -84.60
C HIS A 68 22.72 54.95 -84.24
N ARG A 69 21.55 54.27 -84.27
CA ARG A 69 20.15 54.68 -84.54
C ARG A 69 19.12 53.78 -83.82
N LEU A 70 18.26 54.40 -83.00
CA LEU A 70 16.80 54.23 -82.94
C LEU A 70 16.07 52.85 -82.94
N VAL A 71 16.70 51.69 -82.72
CA VAL A 71 15.98 50.42 -82.47
C VAL A 71 16.45 49.76 -81.17
N SER A 72 15.54 49.54 -80.19
CA SER A 72 15.62 48.55 -79.07
C SER A 72 14.90 48.95 -77.76
N ARG A 73 14.43 50.20 -77.58
CA ARG A 73 13.83 50.64 -76.30
C ARG A 73 12.61 49.82 -75.86
N GLN A 74 11.69 49.47 -76.77
CA GLN A 74 10.51 48.65 -76.46
C GLN A 74 10.85 47.19 -76.10
N ALA A 75 11.87 46.59 -76.72
CA ALA A 75 12.27 45.20 -76.44
C ALA A 75 12.87 45.05 -75.03
N ARG A 76 13.70 46.02 -74.62
CA ARG A 76 14.26 46.06 -73.24
C ARG A 76 13.18 46.25 -72.19
N TRP A 77 12.20 47.13 -72.42
CA TRP A 77 11.06 47.32 -71.51
C TRP A 77 10.22 46.05 -71.36
N ARG A 78 9.93 45.32 -72.45
CA ARG A 78 9.16 44.06 -72.36
C ARG A 78 9.89 42.96 -71.59
N ARG A 79 11.23 42.84 -71.71
CA ARG A 79 12.01 41.92 -70.85
C ARG A 79 12.00 42.35 -69.38
N ALA A 80 12.20 43.64 -69.08
CA ALA A 80 12.20 44.14 -67.69
C ALA A 80 10.87 43.87 -66.98
N VAL A 81 9.73 44.15 -67.64
CA VAL A 81 8.39 43.87 -67.10
C VAL A 81 8.12 42.36 -66.97
N TYR A 82 8.66 41.53 -67.86
CA TYR A 82 8.52 40.06 -67.79
C TYR A 82 9.30 39.45 -66.61
N GLU A 83 10.55 39.87 -66.39
CA GLU A 83 11.33 39.38 -65.25
C GLU A 83 10.82 39.96 -63.91
N GLN A 84 10.35 41.22 -63.86
CA GLN A 84 9.66 41.72 -62.66
C GLN A 84 8.36 40.94 -62.36
N ARG A 85 7.61 40.53 -63.38
CA ARG A 85 6.43 39.65 -63.19
C ARG A 85 6.82 38.26 -62.67
N LYS A 86 7.91 37.66 -63.14
CA LYS A 86 8.44 36.41 -62.56
C LYS A 86 8.83 36.57 -61.10
N VAL A 87 9.59 37.62 -60.74
CA VAL A 87 9.99 37.89 -59.36
C VAL A 87 8.77 38.11 -58.47
N LEU A 88 7.77 38.85 -58.94
CA LEU A 88 6.50 39.05 -58.22
C LEU A 88 5.71 37.74 -58.04
N MET A 89 5.59 36.92 -59.09
CA MET A 89 4.92 35.61 -59.01
C MET A 89 5.67 34.63 -58.09
N LEU A 90 7.00 34.66 -58.08
CA LEU A 90 7.82 33.85 -57.17
C LEU A 90 7.67 34.33 -55.72
N ALA A 91 7.66 35.64 -55.48
CA ALA A 91 7.40 36.21 -54.16
C ALA A 91 5.99 35.85 -53.65
N ILE A 92 4.97 35.93 -54.51
CA ILE A 92 3.60 35.50 -54.19
C ILE A 92 3.56 34.00 -53.88
N ALA A 93 4.24 33.15 -54.66
CA ALA A 93 4.31 31.71 -54.39
C ALA A 93 5.02 31.40 -53.05
N ILE A 94 6.10 32.12 -52.72
CA ILE A 94 6.79 32.00 -51.42
C ILE A 94 5.87 32.46 -50.28
N VAL A 95 5.14 33.57 -50.42
CA VAL A 95 4.17 34.02 -49.40
C VAL A 95 3.03 33.02 -49.23
N ILE A 96 2.51 32.43 -50.31
CA ILE A 96 1.47 31.38 -50.25
C ILE A 96 2.03 30.14 -49.54
N LEU A 97 3.24 29.69 -49.85
CA LEU A 97 3.89 28.56 -49.18
C LEU A 97 4.17 28.84 -47.70
N LEU A 98 4.55 30.07 -47.34
CA LEU A 98 4.72 30.50 -45.95
C LEU A 98 3.39 30.56 -45.20
N VAL A 99 2.31 31.05 -45.82
CA VAL A 99 0.97 31.09 -45.22
C VAL A 99 0.38 29.68 -45.06
N LEU A 100 0.56 28.80 -46.04
CA LEU A 100 0.17 27.38 -45.93
C LEU A 100 1.00 26.66 -44.86
N GLY A 101 2.31 26.90 -44.80
CA GLY A 101 3.18 26.40 -43.74
C GLY A 101 2.77 26.90 -42.36
N LEU A 102 2.43 28.18 -42.22
CA LEU A 102 1.92 28.76 -40.97
C LEU A 102 0.54 28.19 -40.60
N GLY A 103 -0.31 27.90 -41.58
CA GLY A 103 -1.60 27.22 -41.41
C GLY A 103 -1.42 25.80 -40.86
N ILE A 104 -0.53 25.01 -41.46
CA ILE A 104 -0.18 23.66 -40.99
C ILE A 104 0.44 23.71 -39.59
N VAL A 105 1.32 24.68 -39.30
CA VAL A 105 1.86 24.88 -37.95
C VAL A 105 0.78 25.32 -36.95
N LEU A 106 -0.21 26.12 -37.36
CA LEU A 106 -1.38 26.41 -36.53
C LEU A 106 -2.20 25.14 -36.28
N GLU A 107 -2.54 24.35 -37.31
CA GLU A 107 -3.27 23.09 -37.10
C GLU A 107 -2.50 22.11 -36.21
N LEU A 108 -1.18 22.03 -36.30
CA LEU A 108 -0.34 21.21 -35.42
C LEU A 108 -0.20 21.75 -33.98
N THR A 109 -0.46 23.05 -33.73
CA THR A 109 -0.32 23.68 -32.39
C THR A 109 -1.66 24.00 -31.72
N THR A 110 -2.73 24.22 -32.49
CA THR A 110 -4.09 24.47 -32.01
C THR A 110 -5.03 23.30 -32.22
N GLY A 111 -4.65 22.30 -33.02
CA GLY A 111 -5.40 21.07 -33.27
C GLY A 111 -5.48 20.17 -32.04
N LYS A 112 -6.31 20.57 -31.08
CA LYS A 112 -6.75 19.74 -29.94
C LYS A 112 -7.71 18.63 -30.40
N HIS A 113 -7.31 17.84 -31.40
CA HIS A 113 -7.70 16.45 -31.45
C HIS A 113 -7.07 15.78 -30.23
N ALA A 114 -7.85 15.71 -29.15
CA ALA A 114 -7.49 14.95 -27.98
C ALA A 114 -7.45 13.46 -28.36
N VAL A 115 -6.27 13.02 -28.84
CA VAL A 115 -5.92 11.61 -28.91
C VAL A 115 -6.12 11.06 -27.50
N LYS A 116 -7.16 10.26 -27.32
CA LYS A 116 -7.36 9.47 -26.10
C LYS A 116 -6.26 8.41 -26.06
N HIS A 117 -5.08 8.81 -25.61
CA HIS A 117 -4.06 7.87 -25.17
C HIS A 117 -4.72 7.01 -24.09
N LYS A 118 -4.93 5.71 -24.37
CA LYS A 118 -5.18 4.75 -23.31
C LYS A 118 -4.00 4.86 -22.34
N PRO A 119 -4.22 4.92 -21.02
CA PRO A 119 -3.11 5.03 -20.08
C PRO A 119 -2.10 3.89 -20.29
N SER A 120 -0.85 4.11 -19.91
CA SER A 120 0.07 2.96 -19.80
C SER A 120 -0.49 1.99 -18.77
N LEU A 121 -0.29 0.68 -18.97
CA LEU A 121 -0.79 -0.35 -18.05
C LEU A 121 -0.31 -0.10 -16.60
N ALA A 122 0.91 0.41 -16.44
CA ALA A 122 1.48 0.87 -15.17
C ALA A 122 0.71 2.03 -14.51
N ALA A 123 0.11 2.93 -15.28
CA ALA A 123 -0.76 3.99 -14.79
C ALA A 123 -2.16 3.46 -14.47
N SER A 124 -2.70 2.55 -15.30
CA SER A 124 -4.01 1.90 -15.05
C SER A 124 -4.06 1.07 -13.76
N TYR A 125 -2.93 0.65 -13.19
CA TYR A 125 -2.89 -0.05 -11.89
C TYR A 125 -2.94 0.86 -10.66
N ARG A 126 -2.80 2.19 -10.80
CA ARG A 126 -2.86 3.10 -9.64
C ARG A 126 -4.24 3.07 -9.02
N SER A 127 -4.28 3.04 -7.69
CA SER A 127 -5.53 3.17 -6.95
C SER A 127 -6.10 4.58 -7.17
N ALA A 128 -7.41 4.67 -7.33
CA ALA A 128 -8.11 5.89 -7.62
C ALA A 128 -8.88 6.46 -6.41
N PHE A 129 -9.02 5.69 -5.32
CA PHE A 129 -9.57 6.16 -4.05
C PHE A 129 -8.90 5.59 -2.78
N HIS A 130 -8.03 4.59 -2.88
CA HIS A 130 -7.06 4.28 -1.81
C HIS A 130 -5.94 5.32 -1.77
N PHE A 131 -5.39 5.59 -0.59
CA PHE A 131 -4.27 6.53 -0.45
C PHE A 131 -2.96 5.91 -0.98
N GLN A 132 -2.29 6.64 -1.89
CA GLN A 132 -0.90 6.43 -2.25
C GLN A 132 -0.23 7.76 -2.67
N PRO A 133 1.10 7.90 -2.57
CA PRO A 133 1.77 9.17 -2.88
C PRO A 133 1.54 9.59 -4.35
N PRO A 134 1.19 10.87 -4.63
CA PRO A 134 0.82 11.32 -5.97
C PRO A 134 2.00 11.24 -6.93
N ASP A 135 3.20 11.58 -6.47
CA ASP A 135 4.46 11.53 -7.24
C ASP A 135 4.97 10.10 -7.48
N GLY A 136 4.32 9.09 -6.91
CA GLY A 136 4.75 7.69 -6.99
C GLY A 136 5.89 7.38 -6.02
N HIS A 137 6.88 6.61 -6.49
CA HIS A 137 7.91 5.97 -5.68
C HIS A 137 7.35 4.97 -4.63
N TRP A 138 8.17 4.58 -3.65
CA TRP A 138 7.83 3.55 -2.66
C TRP A 138 7.23 4.13 -1.39
N MET A 139 6.11 3.55 -0.95
CA MET A 139 5.53 3.71 0.38
C MET A 139 5.53 2.36 1.12
N ASN A 140 5.58 2.38 2.45
CA ASN A 140 5.16 1.25 3.28
C ASN A 140 4.30 1.69 4.47
N ASP A 141 4.77 1.49 5.69
CA ASP A 141 4.00 1.53 6.93
C ASP A 141 3.22 2.84 7.13
N PRO A 142 1.94 2.80 7.58
CA PRO A 142 1.25 3.98 8.10
C PRO A 142 1.89 4.41 9.43
N ASN A 143 2.21 5.70 9.54
CA ASN A 143 2.93 6.27 10.67
C ASN A 143 2.12 7.41 11.31
N GLY A 144 2.16 7.47 12.64
CA GLY A 144 1.48 8.49 13.45
C GLY A 144 0.10 8.97 12.99
N PRO A 145 -0.86 8.11 12.60
CA PRO A 145 -2.18 8.57 12.23
C PRO A 145 -2.85 9.25 13.43
N VAL A 146 -3.43 10.45 13.24
CA VAL A 146 -3.97 11.25 14.36
C VAL A 146 -4.97 12.29 13.86
N PHE A 147 -5.99 12.60 14.67
CA PHE A 147 -6.82 13.78 14.44
C PHE A 147 -6.26 15.00 15.18
N TYR A 148 -6.02 16.10 14.48
CA TYR A 148 -5.53 17.36 15.02
C TYR A 148 -6.26 18.56 14.41
N LYS A 149 -6.81 19.44 15.25
CA LYS A 149 -7.38 20.76 14.88
C LYS A 149 -8.29 20.81 13.64
N GLY A 150 -9.08 19.77 13.40
CA GLY A 150 -10.03 19.70 12.27
C GLY A 150 -9.58 18.80 11.12
N TYR A 151 -8.34 18.29 11.15
CA TYR A 151 -7.77 17.43 10.13
C TYR A 151 -7.39 16.06 10.70
N TYR A 152 -7.56 15.02 9.89
CA TYR A 152 -6.87 13.74 10.06
C TYR A 152 -5.51 13.83 9.39
N HIS A 153 -4.46 13.45 10.09
CA HIS A 153 -3.10 13.37 9.60
C HIS A 153 -2.76 11.90 9.39
N LEU A 154 -2.06 11.61 8.30
CA LEU A 154 -1.44 10.33 8.00
C LEU A 154 0.02 10.62 7.63
N PHE A 155 0.96 10.10 8.40
CA PHE A 155 2.35 9.98 7.97
C PHE A 155 2.56 8.57 7.42
N PHE A 156 3.65 8.35 6.68
CA PHE A 156 3.97 7.04 6.13
C PHE A 156 5.45 6.91 5.81
N GLN A 157 6.03 5.72 5.96
CA GLN A 157 7.38 5.46 5.46
C GLN A 157 7.40 5.68 3.94
N TYR A 158 8.32 6.53 3.47
CA TYR A 158 8.40 6.98 2.08
C TYR A 158 9.84 7.08 1.59
N ASN A 159 10.10 6.54 0.40
CA ASN A 159 11.33 6.78 -0.37
C ASN A 159 11.01 7.71 -1.55
N GLY A 160 11.29 9.02 -1.40
CA GLY A 160 11.02 10.00 -2.46
C GLY A 160 11.94 9.93 -3.69
N LEU A 161 12.77 8.88 -3.82
CA LEU A 161 13.76 8.75 -4.88
C LEU A 161 13.62 7.47 -5.73
N ALA A 162 12.90 6.43 -5.27
CA ALA A 162 12.75 5.17 -6.01
C ALA A 162 11.52 4.34 -5.59
N ALA A 163 11.04 3.49 -6.50
CA ALA A 163 9.95 2.53 -6.26
C ALA A 163 10.41 1.24 -5.52
N VAL A 164 11.40 1.36 -4.63
CA VAL A 164 11.93 0.29 -3.77
C VAL A 164 12.20 0.83 -2.37
N TRP A 165 12.22 -0.04 -1.36
CA TRP A 165 12.57 0.34 0.01
C TRP A 165 14.02 0.87 0.09
N GLY A 166 14.24 1.86 0.96
CA GLY A 166 15.53 2.54 1.17
C GLY A 166 15.34 4.05 1.36
N ASN A 167 16.37 4.77 1.83
CA ASN A 167 16.35 6.22 2.05
C ASN A 167 15.11 6.73 2.83
N ILE A 168 14.62 5.95 3.80
CA ILE A 168 13.28 6.13 4.36
C ILE A 168 13.14 7.45 5.12
N THR A 169 12.09 8.18 4.74
CA THR A 169 11.56 9.41 5.34
C THR A 169 10.12 9.20 5.79
N TRP A 170 9.55 10.13 6.56
CA TRP A 170 8.09 10.20 6.76
C TRP A 170 7.48 11.17 5.74
N GLY A 171 6.80 10.61 4.74
CA GLY A 171 5.83 11.36 3.94
C GLY A 171 4.62 11.77 4.81
N HIS A 172 3.87 12.77 4.36
CA HIS A 172 2.78 13.36 5.15
C HIS A 172 1.59 13.74 4.25
N ALA A 173 0.40 13.31 4.65
CA ALA A 173 -0.87 13.76 4.11
C ALA A 173 -1.86 14.18 5.22
N VAL A 174 -2.79 15.06 4.86
CA VAL A 174 -3.92 15.50 5.70
C VAL A 174 -5.24 15.35 4.97
N SER A 175 -6.34 15.16 5.70
CA SER A 175 -7.69 15.00 5.17
C SER A 175 -8.73 15.58 6.13
N SER A 176 -9.91 15.96 5.64
CA SER A 176 -11.08 16.31 6.46
C SER A 176 -12.09 15.17 6.61
N ASP A 177 -11.94 14.07 5.87
CA ASP A 177 -12.92 12.98 5.77
C ASP A 177 -12.31 11.56 5.67
N LEU A 178 -10.98 11.44 5.79
CA LEU A 178 -10.17 10.22 5.61
C LEU A 178 -10.14 9.65 4.17
N ILE A 179 -10.76 10.32 3.21
CA ILE A 179 -10.91 9.83 1.82
C ILE A 179 -10.23 10.78 0.83
N HIS A 180 -10.45 12.09 0.94
CA HIS A 180 -9.80 13.11 0.12
C HIS A 180 -8.54 13.62 0.84
N TRP A 181 -7.38 13.48 0.22
CA TRP A 181 -6.08 13.71 0.85
C TRP A 181 -5.28 14.83 0.19
N ASN A 182 -4.63 15.63 1.02
CA ASN A 182 -3.68 16.65 0.62
C ASN A 182 -2.29 16.33 1.16
N THR A 183 -1.27 16.21 0.30
CA THR A 183 0.11 15.89 0.72
C THR A 183 0.89 17.14 1.08
N GLY A 184 1.52 17.15 2.25
CA GLY A 184 2.41 18.22 2.67
C GLY A 184 3.89 17.93 2.35
N PRO A 185 4.82 18.75 2.88
CA PRO A 185 6.24 18.45 2.89
C PRO A 185 6.58 17.14 3.61
N ILE A 186 7.78 16.60 3.36
CA ILE A 186 8.35 15.51 4.17
C ILE A 186 8.42 15.96 5.63
N ALA A 187 7.77 15.22 6.53
CA ALA A 187 7.65 15.59 7.94
C ALA A 187 8.93 15.31 8.73
N LEU A 188 9.58 14.18 8.46
CA LEU A 188 10.83 13.76 9.09
C LEU A 188 11.74 13.09 8.03
N ALA A 189 13.01 13.49 7.97
CA ALA A 189 14.01 12.92 7.06
C ALA A 189 15.33 12.63 7.80
N PRO A 190 16.19 11.72 7.32
CA PRO A 190 17.52 11.49 7.89
C PRO A 190 18.39 12.75 7.83
N ASP A 191 18.65 13.36 8.99
CA ASP A 191 19.49 14.57 9.10
C ASP A 191 20.50 14.49 10.26
N GLU A 192 20.19 13.75 11.32
CA GLU A 192 20.97 13.63 12.55
C GLU A 192 21.64 12.26 12.71
N TRP A 193 22.59 12.16 13.64
CA TRP A 193 23.38 10.92 13.83
C TRP A 193 22.52 9.70 14.26
N TYR A 194 21.42 9.95 14.98
CA TYR A 194 20.54 8.93 15.55
C TYR A 194 19.47 8.39 14.58
N ASP A 195 19.30 9.01 13.41
CA ASP A 195 18.43 8.51 12.33
C ASP A 195 19.11 8.54 10.94
N ARG A 196 20.45 8.60 10.93
CA ARG A 196 21.27 8.84 9.74
C ARG A 196 21.08 7.82 8.62
N GLN A 197 20.67 6.58 8.94
CA GLN A 197 20.42 5.51 7.98
C GLN A 197 18.92 5.34 7.65
N GLY A 198 18.01 6.06 8.32
CA GLY A 198 16.57 6.00 8.06
C GLY A 198 15.72 6.50 9.23
N VAL A 199 14.59 7.14 8.90
CA VAL A 199 13.51 7.50 9.83
C VAL A 199 12.40 6.46 9.68
N TRP A 200 12.45 5.41 10.50
CA TRP A 200 11.53 4.27 10.48
C TRP A 200 10.24 4.56 11.25
N SER A 201 9.40 3.54 11.40
CA SER A 201 8.02 3.65 11.88
C SER A 201 7.87 4.15 13.32
N GLY A 202 6.64 4.58 13.63
CA GLY A 202 6.31 5.22 14.89
C GLY A 202 4.87 5.73 14.95
N SER A 203 4.57 6.48 16.01
CA SER A 203 3.21 6.88 16.36
C SER A 203 3.13 8.33 16.83
N ALA A 204 1.92 8.90 16.74
CA ALA A 204 1.60 10.24 17.21
C ALA A 204 0.82 10.13 18.52
N THR A 205 1.12 11.01 19.48
CA THR A 205 0.36 11.13 20.74
C THR A 205 -0.10 12.57 20.91
N VAL A 206 -1.37 12.77 21.24
CA VAL A 206 -1.90 14.08 21.67
C VAL A 206 -1.74 14.17 23.19
N LEU A 207 -1.04 15.20 23.66
CA LEU A 207 -0.77 15.43 25.07
C LEU A 207 -1.94 16.16 25.75
N GLN A 208 -1.94 16.20 27.09
CA GLN A 208 -3.04 16.77 27.88
C GLN A 208 -3.25 18.28 27.67
N ASP A 209 -2.25 19.00 27.13
CA ASP A 209 -2.33 20.41 26.76
C ASP A 209 -2.88 20.65 25.34
N GLY A 210 -3.22 19.58 24.60
CA GLY A 210 -3.65 19.65 23.20
C GLY A 210 -2.50 19.89 22.20
N SER A 211 -1.24 19.77 22.63
CA SER A 211 -0.11 19.61 21.71
C SER A 211 -0.03 18.18 21.18
N VAL A 212 0.74 17.97 20.11
CA VAL A 212 0.98 16.65 19.50
C VAL A 212 2.48 16.40 19.42
N VAL A 213 2.87 15.15 19.63
CA VAL A 213 4.26 14.68 19.62
C VAL A 213 4.35 13.39 18.83
N LEU A 214 5.41 13.25 18.03
CA LEU A 214 5.76 12.01 17.35
C LEU A 214 6.87 11.30 18.12
N VAL A 215 6.74 9.98 18.25
CA VAL A 215 7.86 9.10 18.61
C VAL A 215 8.07 8.13 17.48
N TYR A 216 9.31 7.95 17.04
CA TYR A 216 9.69 7.14 15.87
C TYR A 216 11.01 6.42 16.09
N THR A 217 11.22 5.32 15.38
CA THR A 217 12.53 4.65 15.36
C THR A 217 13.46 5.34 14.36
N GLY A 218 14.64 5.75 14.79
CA GLY A 218 15.75 6.10 13.90
C GLY A 218 16.75 4.95 13.81
N LEU A 219 17.35 4.76 12.63
CA LEU A 219 18.49 3.88 12.46
C LEU A 219 19.79 4.72 12.53
N THR A 220 20.59 4.53 13.58
CA THR A 220 21.82 5.32 13.80
C THR A 220 22.87 5.08 12.72
N ASN A 221 23.91 5.91 12.69
CA ASN A 221 25.06 5.70 11.81
C ASN A 221 25.88 4.41 12.12
N GLN A 222 25.61 3.69 13.22
CA GLN A 222 26.14 2.35 13.53
C GLN A 222 25.08 1.24 13.35
N SER A 223 23.98 1.52 12.64
CA SER A 223 22.88 0.57 12.40
C SER A 223 22.20 0.05 13.68
N VAL A 224 22.07 0.91 14.69
CA VAL A 224 21.28 0.64 15.90
C VAL A 224 19.89 1.24 15.75
N GLN A 225 18.83 0.50 16.04
CA GLN A 225 17.47 1.04 16.14
C GLN A 225 17.30 1.75 17.49
N VAL A 226 16.94 3.03 17.47
CA VAL A 226 16.77 3.87 18.68
C VAL A 226 15.51 4.72 18.57
N GLN A 227 14.86 5.04 19.69
CA GLN A 227 13.60 5.77 19.69
C GLN A 227 13.83 7.26 19.89
N ASN A 228 13.24 8.05 19.01
CA ASN A 228 13.46 9.49 18.84
C ASN A 228 12.14 10.25 18.93
N LEU A 229 12.20 11.46 19.47
CA LEU A 229 11.05 12.35 19.69
C LEU A 229 11.11 13.54 18.72
N ALA A 230 9.96 13.90 18.14
CA ALA A 230 9.77 15.12 17.36
C ALA A 230 8.48 15.85 17.73
N THR A 231 8.48 17.19 17.59
CA THR A 231 7.34 18.07 17.88
C THR A 231 7.11 19.05 16.74
N PRO A 232 5.92 19.65 16.57
CA PRO A 232 5.70 20.68 15.56
C PRO A 232 6.62 21.88 15.77
N VAL A 233 7.09 22.51 14.69
CA VAL A 233 7.79 23.81 14.75
C VAL A 233 6.83 24.85 15.29
N ASP A 234 5.68 24.99 14.63
CA ASP A 234 4.52 25.72 15.09
C ASP A 234 3.37 24.74 15.41
N ALA A 235 2.85 24.80 16.64
CA ALA A 235 1.68 24.03 17.04
C ALA A 235 0.36 24.76 16.71
N ALA A 236 0.39 26.02 16.27
CA ALA A 236 -0.80 26.73 15.81
C ALA A 236 -1.25 26.23 14.43
N ASP A 237 -0.32 25.95 13.50
CA ASP A 237 -0.58 25.34 12.19
C ASP A 237 -1.44 24.06 12.30
N PRO A 238 -2.71 24.07 11.86
CA PRO A 238 -3.55 22.88 11.92
C PRO A 238 -3.11 21.82 10.91
N LEU A 239 -2.24 22.17 9.95
CA LEU A 239 -1.73 21.27 8.92
C LEU A 239 -0.42 20.58 9.34
N LEU A 240 0.22 20.97 10.46
CA LEU A 240 1.44 20.38 11.02
C LEU A 240 2.60 20.20 10.01
N ARG A 241 2.83 21.19 9.14
CA ARG A 241 3.73 21.04 7.96
C ARG A 241 5.24 21.06 8.26
N GLN A 242 5.64 21.34 9.50
CA GLN A 242 7.04 21.41 9.89
C GLN A 242 7.25 20.82 11.29
N TRP A 243 8.29 19.99 11.43
CA TRP A 243 8.66 19.31 12.67
C TRP A 243 10.09 19.64 13.09
N LYS A 244 10.34 19.62 14.39
CA LYS A 244 11.65 19.74 15.01
C LYS A 244 11.90 18.51 15.89
N LYS A 245 13.03 17.85 15.68
CA LYS A 245 13.49 16.71 16.48
C LYS A 245 14.01 17.21 17.83
N SER A 246 13.96 16.37 18.85
CA SER A 246 14.48 16.72 20.18
C SER A 246 16.01 16.73 20.21
N PRO A 247 16.67 17.74 20.82
CA PRO A 247 18.10 17.69 21.08
C PRO A 247 18.48 16.67 22.17
N GLN A 248 17.48 15.99 22.77
CA GLN A 248 17.64 14.89 23.73
C GLN A 248 17.55 13.51 23.04
N ASN A 249 17.53 13.45 21.71
CA ASN A 249 17.44 12.19 20.97
C ASN A 249 18.79 11.42 20.94
N PRO A 250 18.76 10.08 21.03
CA PRO A 250 17.57 9.24 21.23
C PRO A 250 17.09 9.26 22.69
N VAL A 251 15.76 9.26 22.85
CA VAL A 251 15.12 9.21 24.18
C VAL A 251 15.05 7.80 24.77
N ILE A 252 15.18 6.75 23.92
CA ILE A 252 15.30 5.35 24.33
C ILE A 252 16.27 4.60 23.40
N SER A 253 17.18 3.81 23.98
CA SER A 253 18.05 2.86 23.27
C SER A 253 17.66 1.41 23.58
N PRO A 254 18.09 0.40 22.78
CA PRO A 254 17.85 -1.01 23.07
C PRO A 254 18.33 -1.39 24.48
N PRO A 255 17.50 -2.08 25.29
CA PRO A 255 17.91 -2.52 26.62
C PRO A 255 18.81 -3.77 26.54
N PRO A 256 19.60 -4.07 27.59
CA PRO A 256 20.46 -5.25 27.61
C PRO A 256 19.70 -6.55 27.34
N GLY A 257 20.22 -7.37 26.42
CA GLY A 257 19.59 -8.63 26.00
C GLY A 257 18.60 -8.51 24.83
N VAL A 258 18.38 -7.31 24.30
CA VAL A 258 17.69 -7.06 23.03
C VAL A 258 18.72 -6.76 21.94
N ASN A 259 18.46 -7.22 20.72
CA ASN A 259 19.32 -6.98 19.57
C ASN A 259 19.14 -5.54 19.04
N ASN A 260 20.23 -4.90 18.63
CA ASN A 260 20.24 -3.56 18.02
C ASN A 260 19.37 -3.48 16.74
N LEU A 261 19.05 -4.62 16.13
CA LEU A 261 18.19 -4.73 14.94
C LEU A 261 16.77 -5.27 15.23
N ASP A 262 16.41 -5.51 16.50
CA ASP A 262 15.10 -6.01 16.93
C ASP A 262 14.49 -5.11 18.04
N PHE A 263 14.41 -3.80 17.79
CA PHE A 263 13.89 -2.82 18.75
C PHE A 263 13.29 -1.58 18.08
N ARG A 264 12.00 -1.62 17.68
CA ARG A 264 11.39 -0.58 16.82
C ARG A 264 9.90 -0.33 17.03
N ASP A 265 9.41 0.68 16.32
CA ASP A 265 8.02 1.03 16.07
C ASP A 265 7.20 1.42 17.33
N PRO A 266 7.61 2.48 18.06
CA PRO A 266 6.95 2.92 19.28
C PRO A 266 5.46 3.21 19.08
N THR A 267 4.63 2.80 20.04
CA THR A 267 3.16 2.97 20.00
C THR A 267 2.71 4.40 20.28
N THR A 268 1.43 4.68 20.00
CA THR A 268 0.71 5.77 20.67
C THR A 268 0.86 5.57 22.17
N ALA A 269 1.24 6.63 22.88
CA ALA A 269 1.46 6.59 24.31
C ALA A 269 0.17 6.97 25.08
N TRP A 270 0.07 6.55 26.33
CA TRP A 270 -1.11 6.81 27.16
C TRP A 270 -0.75 7.14 28.61
N LEU A 271 -1.55 8.00 29.24
CA LEU A 271 -1.41 8.29 30.66
C LEU A 271 -2.16 7.23 31.48
N ALA A 272 -1.51 6.65 32.49
CA ALA A 272 -2.18 5.76 33.45
C ALA A 272 -2.62 6.52 34.71
N GLY A 273 -3.32 5.83 35.62
CA GLY A 273 -3.93 6.42 36.82
C GLY A 273 -2.95 6.96 37.87
N ASP A 274 -1.65 6.66 37.74
CA ASP A 274 -0.57 7.20 38.58
C ASP A 274 -0.02 8.56 38.07
N GLY A 275 -0.54 9.07 36.94
CA GLY A 275 -0.09 10.31 36.31
C GLY A 275 1.19 10.17 35.47
N ARG A 276 1.61 8.96 35.10
CA ARG A 276 2.76 8.72 34.20
C ARG A 276 2.33 8.14 32.85
N TRP A 277 3.07 8.51 31.81
CA TRP A 277 2.90 7.98 30.45
C TRP A 277 3.45 6.56 30.34
N ARG A 278 2.78 5.73 29.53
CA ARG A 278 3.23 4.42 29.04
C ARG A 278 3.37 4.47 27.52
N MET A 279 4.31 3.70 27.00
CA MET A 279 4.51 3.46 25.56
C MET A 279 5.08 2.06 25.39
N LEU A 280 4.70 1.37 24.31
CA LEU A 280 5.32 0.08 23.95
C LEU A 280 6.29 0.29 22.80
N VAL A 281 7.33 -0.54 22.75
CA VAL A 281 8.25 -0.68 21.61
C VAL A 281 8.30 -2.15 21.25
N GLY A 282 8.19 -2.46 19.96
CA GLY A 282 8.27 -3.83 19.45
C GLY A 282 9.70 -4.35 19.55
N ALA A 283 9.87 -5.60 19.98
CA ALA A 283 11.18 -6.20 20.12
C ALA A 283 11.18 -7.74 20.00
N ARG A 284 12.40 -8.30 19.93
CA ARG A 284 12.65 -9.72 20.19
C ARG A 284 13.50 -9.86 21.45
N LEU A 285 12.95 -10.48 22.48
CA LEU A 285 13.57 -10.64 23.80
C LEU A 285 13.65 -12.12 24.16
N ALA A 286 14.86 -12.63 24.43
CA ALA A 286 15.09 -14.02 24.86
C ALA A 286 14.37 -15.09 24.01
N GLY A 287 14.37 -14.94 22.68
CA GLY A 287 13.70 -15.86 21.75
C GLY A 287 12.17 -15.71 21.64
N SER A 288 11.60 -14.69 22.28
CA SER A 288 10.17 -14.35 22.23
C SER A 288 9.97 -13.03 21.47
N GLY A 289 8.90 -12.94 20.68
CA GLY A 289 8.39 -11.65 20.21
C GLY A 289 7.72 -10.92 21.37
N ALA A 290 7.96 -9.62 21.52
CA ALA A 290 7.60 -8.89 22.74
C ALA A 290 7.19 -7.42 22.49
N ALA A 291 6.30 -6.92 23.34
CA ALA A 291 5.99 -5.51 23.48
C ALA A 291 6.65 -4.95 24.74
N LEU A 292 7.84 -4.36 24.61
CA LEU A 292 8.59 -3.79 25.73
C LEU A 292 7.93 -2.49 26.19
N MET A 293 7.55 -2.40 27.46
CA MET A 293 6.92 -1.19 28.00
C MET A 293 7.96 -0.24 28.60
N TYR A 294 7.71 1.06 28.37
CA TYR A 294 8.45 2.17 28.96
C TYR A 294 7.49 3.12 29.66
N SER A 295 7.95 3.73 30.75
CA SER A 295 7.21 4.69 31.56
C SER A 295 7.93 6.05 31.62
N SER A 296 7.20 7.16 31.57
CA SER A 296 7.76 8.52 31.64
C SER A 296 6.87 9.49 32.44
N PRO A 297 7.45 10.40 33.26
CA PRO A 297 6.69 11.45 33.94
C PRO A 297 6.47 12.71 33.07
N ASP A 298 7.24 12.88 32.00
CA ASP A 298 7.44 14.16 31.29
C ASP A 298 7.44 14.03 29.76
N PHE A 299 7.16 12.82 29.24
CA PHE A 299 7.26 12.40 27.83
C PHE A 299 8.68 12.44 27.23
N ARG A 300 9.72 12.77 28.02
CA ARG A 300 11.10 12.98 27.54
C ARG A 300 12.05 11.95 28.14
N THR A 301 11.92 11.76 29.45
CA THR A 301 12.71 10.86 30.27
C THR A 301 11.96 9.53 30.38
N TRP A 302 12.35 8.54 29.59
CA TRP A 302 11.70 7.22 29.54
C TRP A 302 12.54 6.16 30.25
N THR A 303 11.91 5.39 31.12
CA THR A 303 12.51 4.27 31.85
C THR A 303 11.77 2.98 31.52
N PRO A 304 12.45 1.85 31.21
CA PRO A 304 11.78 0.57 31.00
C PRO A 304 11.06 0.13 32.29
N THR A 305 9.95 -0.60 32.13
CA THR A 305 9.28 -1.30 33.24
C THR A 305 10.06 -2.57 33.64
N SER A 306 9.67 -3.20 34.75
CA SER A 306 10.31 -4.43 35.26
C SER A 306 10.10 -5.66 34.37
N ALA A 307 9.11 -5.61 33.46
CA ALA A 307 8.79 -6.63 32.48
C ALA A 307 8.25 -5.96 31.19
N PRO A 308 8.26 -6.64 30.02
CA PRO A 308 7.42 -6.25 28.90
C PRO A 308 5.93 -6.29 29.28
N LEU A 309 5.07 -5.57 28.56
CA LEU A 309 3.61 -5.67 28.76
C LEU A 309 3.11 -7.08 28.46
N HIS A 310 3.66 -7.67 27.40
CA HIS A 310 3.43 -9.05 26.98
C HIS A 310 4.57 -9.56 26.09
N ALA A 311 4.78 -10.87 26.04
CA ALA A 311 5.72 -11.54 25.14
C ALA A 311 5.31 -12.99 24.88
N VAL A 312 5.47 -13.47 23.64
CA VAL A 312 5.06 -14.80 23.20
C VAL A 312 6.28 -15.65 22.81
N PRO A 313 6.59 -16.73 23.57
CA PRO A 313 7.73 -17.61 23.28
C PRO A 313 7.68 -18.22 21.88
N GLY A 314 8.82 -18.22 21.20
CA GLY A 314 8.95 -18.76 19.83
C GLY A 314 8.42 -17.83 18.73
N SER A 315 7.69 -16.76 19.07
CA SER A 315 7.28 -15.75 18.10
C SER A 315 8.51 -15.07 17.44
N PRO A 316 8.43 -14.69 16.15
CA PRO A 316 9.37 -13.78 15.50
C PRO A 316 9.45 -12.41 16.18
N MET A 317 10.31 -11.53 15.64
CA MET A 317 10.33 -10.11 15.97
C MET A 317 8.92 -9.51 15.85
N TRP A 318 8.50 -8.74 16.87
CA TRP A 318 7.27 -7.97 16.85
C TRP A 318 7.54 -6.57 16.33
N GLU A 319 7.05 -6.28 15.13
CA GLU A 319 7.04 -4.97 14.50
C GLU A 319 5.70 -4.27 14.76
N CYS A 320 5.67 -2.95 14.53
CA CYS A 320 4.48 -2.10 14.58
C CYS A 320 3.41 -2.53 15.59
N PRO A 321 3.73 -2.64 16.90
CA PRO A 321 2.74 -2.94 17.91
C PRO A 321 1.65 -1.88 17.96
N ASP A 322 0.50 -2.28 18.50
CA ASP A 322 -0.58 -1.37 18.89
C ASP A 322 -1.33 -1.97 20.09
N LEU A 323 -1.80 -1.12 20.99
CA LEU A 323 -2.63 -1.50 22.13
C LEU A 323 -3.82 -0.55 22.17
N PHE A 324 -5.04 -1.07 22.18
CA PHE A 324 -6.22 -0.23 22.29
C PHE A 324 -7.44 -0.85 22.94
N PRO A 325 -8.17 -0.09 23.79
CA PRO A 325 -9.47 -0.48 24.31
C PRO A 325 -10.52 -0.50 23.19
N VAL A 326 -11.44 -1.46 23.25
CA VAL A 326 -12.57 -1.59 22.32
C VAL A 326 -13.90 -1.74 23.05
N ALA A 327 -14.96 -1.22 22.43
CA ALA A 327 -16.35 -1.39 22.84
C ALA A 327 -17.21 -1.65 21.60
N HIS A 328 -18.47 -2.04 21.79
CA HIS A 328 -19.42 -2.29 20.71
C HIS A 328 -20.24 -1.03 20.41
N ASN A 329 -20.39 -0.65 19.14
CA ASN A 329 -20.95 0.63 18.66
C ASN A 329 -20.19 1.88 19.16
N ALA A 330 -18.94 1.74 19.61
CA ALA A 330 -18.14 2.86 20.14
C ALA A 330 -16.63 2.57 20.09
N GLY A 331 -15.85 3.54 19.60
CA GLY A 331 -14.41 3.56 19.82
C GLY A 331 -14.07 4.19 21.17
N LEU A 332 -12.95 3.77 21.75
CA LEU A 332 -12.46 4.30 23.01
C LEU A 332 -11.10 5.01 22.84
N PRO A 333 -10.88 6.17 23.51
CA PRO A 333 -9.57 6.79 23.60
C PRO A 333 -8.61 5.88 24.36
N LEU A 334 -7.32 5.93 24.03
CA LEU A 334 -6.31 5.14 24.75
C LEU A 334 -6.06 5.73 26.14
N GLY A 335 -6.04 4.86 27.16
CA GLY A 335 -5.97 5.24 28.57
C GLY A 335 -6.50 4.12 29.45
N VAL A 336 -6.78 4.41 30.73
CA VAL A 336 -7.39 3.46 31.68
C VAL A 336 -8.92 3.49 31.55
N HIS A 337 -9.52 2.30 31.49
CA HIS A 337 -10.97 2.09 31.36
C HIS A 337 -11.51 1.18 32.49
N PRO A 338 -12.83 1.11 32.71
CA PRO A 338 -13.42 0.27 33.74
C PRO A 338 -12.99 -1.20 33.67
N ALA A 339 -12.90 -1.85 34.83
CA ALA A 339 -12.59 -3.28 34.91
C ALA A 339 -13.59 -4.11 34.08
N GLY A 340 -13.06 -4.93 33.17
CA GLY A 340 -13.85 -5.70 32.21
C GLY A 340 -13.85 -5.13 30.78
N THR A 341 -13.44 -3.88 30.54
CA THR A 341 -13.23 -3.35 29.18
C THR A 341 -12.16 -4.17 28.43
N PRO A 342 -12.45 -4.73 27.25
CA PRO A 342 -11.47 -5.45 26.44
C PRO A 342 -10.44 -4.51 25.81
N TYR A 343 -9.21 -4.98 25.72
CA TYR A 343 -8.13 -4.35 24.97
C TYR A 343 -7.64 -5.31 23.89
N VAL A 344 -7.54 -4.83 22.65
CA VAL A 344 -6.77 -5.48 21.60
C VAL A 344 -5.29 -5.17 21.85
N LEU A 345 -4.47 -6.22 21.90
CA LEU A 345 -3.02 -6.11 21.69
C LEU A 345 -2.71 -6.67 20.30
N LYS A 346 -1.95 -5.93 19.50
CA LYS A 346 -1.61 -6.23 18.11
C LYS A 346 -0.10 -6.15 17.91
N ALA A 347 0.43 -7.01 17.05
CA ALA A 347 1.80 -6.91 16.52
C ALA A 347 1.84 -7.31 15.03
N SER A 348 2.72 -6.68 14.27
CA SER A 348 3.14 -7.13 12.94
C SER A 348 4.24 -8.17 13.09
N ILE A 349 4.10 -9.31 12.43
CA ILE A 349 4.99 -10.47 12.63
C ILE A 349 5.95 -10.60 11.44
N ASP A 350 7.19 -10.14 11.65
CA ASP A 350 8.27 -9.98 10.66
C ASP A 350 8.34 -11.13 9.63
N HIS A 351 8.64 -12.35 10.08
CA HIS A 351 8.86 -13.49 9.19
C HIS A 351 7.60 -14.01 8.47
N THR A 352 6.39 -13.57 8.82
CA THR A 352 5.14 -13.98 8.16
C THR A 352 4.50 -12.89 7.31
N LEU A 353 4.91 -11.62 7.47
CA LEU A 353 4.28 -10.45 6.86
C LEU A 353 2.76 -10.42 7.08
N THR A 354 2.33 -10.75 8.31
CA THR A 354 0.94 -10.70 8.76
C THR A 354 0.78 -9.93 10.06
N ASP A 355 -0.35 -9.23 10.18
CA ASP A 355 -0.71 -8.49 11.39
C ASP A 355 -1.64 -9.29 12.28
N SER A 356 -1.10 -9.76 13.40
CA SER A 356 -1.78 -10.61 14.37
C SER A 356 -2.18 -9.85 15.63
N TYR A 357 -3.29 -10.25 16.24
CA TYR A 357 -3.80 -9.63 17.45
C TYR A 357 -4.44 -10.65 18.38
N ALA A 358 -4.67 -10.26 19.62
CA ALA A 358 -5.51 -10.98 20.56
C ALA A 358 -6.34 -10.00 21.42
N LEU A 359 -7.50 -10.47 21.87
CA LEU A 359 -8.34 -9.75 22.83
C LEU A 359 -7.93 -10.13 24.26
N GLY A 360 -7.71 -9.13 25.10
CA GLY A 360 -7.23 -9.30 26.46
C GLY A 360 -7.78 -8.27 27.44
N SER A 361 -7.16 -8.22 28.61
CA SER A 361 -7.41 -7.23 29.65
C SER A 361 -6.08 -6.60 30.07
N TYR A 362 -6.02 -5.27 30.08
CA TYR A 362 -4.89 -4.50 30.61
C TYR A 362 -5.19 -4.11 32.07
N ASP A 363 -4.29 -4.47 32.98
CA ASP A 363 -4.30 -3.97 34.36
C ASP A 363 -3.25 -2.86 34.49
N ALA A 364 -3.73 -1.63 34.72
CA ALA A 364 -2.92 -0.43 34.84
C ALA A 364 -2.33 -0.20 36.25
N ALA A 365 -2.61 -1.08 37.23
CA ALA A 365 -1.99 -1.05 38.55
C ALA A 365 -0.74 -1.94 38.60
N THR A 366 -0.69 -3.01 37.80
CA THR A 366 0.48 -3.89 37.62
C THR A 366 1.24 -3.66 36.32
N ASP A 367 0.69 -2.88 35.39
CA ASP A 367 1.18 -2.67 34.02
C ASP A 367 1.33 -3.98 33.21
N THR A 368 0.38 -4.90 33.40
CA THR A 368 0.34 -6.22 32.74
C THR A 368 -0.87 -6.37 31.82
N TRP A 369 -0.71 -7.09 30.70
CA TRP A 369 -1.81 -7.52 29.85
C TRP A 369 -1.91 -9.05 29.85
N ALA A 370 -3.13 -9.58 29.71
CA ALA A 370 -3.37 -11.02 29.57
C ALA A 370 -4.49 -11.31 28.54
N PRO A 371 -4.37 -12.36 27.71
CA PRO A 371 -5.41 -12.73 26.74
C PRO A 371 -6.68 -13.26 27.44
N ARG A 372 -7.83 -13.08 26.79
CA ARG A 372 -9.15 -13.54 27.26
C ARG A 372 -9.54 -14.94 26.75
N GLY A 373 -8.79 -15.48 25.80
CA GLY A 373 -9.08 -16.75 25.12
C GLY A 373 -7.83 -17.62 24.98
N PRO A 374 -7.94 -18.75 24.27
CA PRO A 374 -6.81 -19.64 24.01
C PRO A 374 -5.84 -19.08 22.96
N ASP A 375 -6.29 -18.16 22.10
CA ASP A 375 -5.47 -17.54 21.06
C ASP A 375 -4.70 -16.34 21.63
N ASP A 376 -3.38 -16.37 21.50
CA ASP A 376 -2.50 -15.24 21.79
C ASP A 376 -2.03 -14.52 20.50
N VAL A 377 -1.37 -13.37 20.65
CA VAL A 377 -0.73 -12.64 19.54
C VAL A 377 0.26 -13.57 18.84
N SER A 378 0.26 -13.57 17.50
CA SER A 378 0.97 -14.49 16.60
C SER A 378 0.47 -15.96 16.57
N GLN A 379 -0.57 -16.33 17.34
CA GLN A 379 -1.01 -17.73 17.47
C GLN A 379 -2.31 -18.09 16.74
N GLY A 380 -3.01 -17.15 16.09
CA GLY A 380 -4.13 -17.53 15.21
C GLY A 380 -4.93 -16.40 14.56
N ARG A 381 -5.27 -15.34 15.29
CA ARG A 381 -6.11 -14.25 14.73
C ARG A 381 -5.26 -13.24 13.96
N LEU A 382 -5.72 -12.87 12.77
CA LEU A 382 -5.14 -11.83 11.92
C LEU A 382 -6.16 -10.70 11.72
N LEU A 383 -5.69 -9.46 11.60
CA LEU A 383 -6.54 -8.33 11.20
C LEU A 383 -7.03 -8.48 9.75
N ASP A 384 -6.28 -9.17 8.90
CA ASP A 384 -6.63 -9.44 7.52
C ASP A 384 -5.96 -10.75 7.09
N TYR A 385 -6.65 -11.58 6.32
CA TYR A 385 -6.18 -12.90 5.89
C TYR A 385 -5.53 -12.91 4.49
N GLY A 386 -5.16 -11.72 3.98
CA GLY A 386 -4.46 -11.54 2.70
C GLY A 386 -3.21 -10.65 2.81
N LYS A 387 -3.22 -9.50 2.15
CA LYS A 387 -2.07 -8.59 1.96
C LYS A 387 -2.25 -7.31 2.77
N TYR A 388 -1.77 -7.33 4.01
CA TYR A 388 -1.99 -6.25 4.97
C TYR A 388 -0.91 -6.33 6.06
N TYR A 389 -0.18 -5.24 6.27
CA TYR A 389 0.93 -5.21 7.21
C TYR A 389 1.11 -3.85 7.90
N ALA A 390 1.96 -3.81 8.94
CA ALA A 390 2.38 -2.61 9.66
C ALA A 390 1.23 -1.73 10.18
N SER A 391 0.05 -2.30 10.42
CA SER A 391 -1.19 -1.58 10.70
C SER A 391 -1.13 -0.78 12.00
N LYS A 392 -1.69 0.43 11.99
CA LYS A 392 -1.67 1.34 13.13
C LYS A 392 -3.01 2.05 13.28
N SER A 393 -3.54 2.06 14.50
CA SER A 393 -4.84 2.66 14.79
C SER A 393 -4.72 3.99 15.54
N PHE A 394 -5.76 4.81 15.41
CA PHE A 394 -5.93 6.02 16.20
C PHE A 394 -7.38 6.17 16.65
N TYR A 395 -7.60 6.98 17.70
CA TYR A 395 -8.93 7.35 18.13
C TYR A 395 -9.37 8.63 17.40
N ASP A 396 -10.53 8.56 16.74
CA ASP A 396 -11.22 9.68 16.11
C ASP A 396 -12.17 10.30 17.15
N PRO A 397 -11.83 11.47 17.73
CA PRO A 397 -12.65 12.12 18.75
C PRO A 397 -13.84 12.88 18.18
N VAL A 398 -13.93 13.05 16.85
CA VAL A 398 -15.04 13.75 16.18
C VAL A 398 -16.22 12.80 16.01
N LYS A 399 -15.94 11.55 15.66
CA LYS A 399 -16.96 10.50 15.44
C LYS A 399 -16.99 9.41 16.51
N GLY A 400 -16.16 9.51 17.55
CA GLY A 400 -16.19 8.60 18.70
C GLY A 400 -15.87 7.15 18.33
N ARG A 401 -14.95 6.95 17.37
CA ARG A 401 -14.62 5.64 16.78
C ARG A 401 -13.11 5.40 16.81
N ARG A 402 -12.69 4.13 16.69
CA ARG A 402 -11.30 3.80 16.37
C ARG A 402 -11.17 3.59 14.87
N VAL A 403 -10.14 4.15 14.27
CA VAL A 403 -9.82 3.99 12.85
C VAL A 403 -8.44 3.36 12.72
N LEU A 404 -8.32 2.39 11.80
CA LEU A 404 -7.14 1.59 11.54
C LEU A 404 -6.68 1.80 10.09
N PHE A 405 -5.39 2.10 9.91
CA PHE A 405 -4.70 2.05 8.62
C PHE A 405 -3.82 0.80 8.56
N GLY A 406 -3.56 0.28 7.36
CA GLY A 406 -2.58 -0.79 7.12
C GLY A 406 -1.98 -0.71 5.72
N TRP A 407 -0.70 -1.06 5.62
CA TRP A 407 0.06 -1.07 4.38
C TRP A 407 -0.32 -2.29 3.53
N ILE A 408 -0.67 -2.06 2.26
CA ILE A 408 -0.84 -3.12 1.27
C ILE A 408 0.40 -3.12 0.35
N TYR A 409 1.27 -4.10 0.56
CA TYR A 409 2.48 -4.29 -0.23
C TYR A 409 2.19 -4.74 -1.68
N GLU A 410 3.10 -4.45 -2.60
CA GLU A 410 3.04 -4.99 -3.97
C GLU A 410 3.25 -6.51 -3.96
N THR A 411 2.69 -7.20 -4.95
CA THR A 411 2.77 -8.67 -5.08
C THR A 411 3.12 -9.12 -6.49
N ASP A 412 3.65 -8.20 -7.29
CA ASP A 412 4.42 -8.48 -8.50
C ASP A 412 5.92 -8.16 -8.28
N SER A 413 6.76 -8.37 -9.29
CA SER A 413 8.22 -8.26 -9.09
C SER A 413 8.70 -6.84 -8.77
N GLN A 414 9.78 -6.71 -7.99
CA GLN A 414 10.44 -5.42 -7.74
C GLN A 414 10.83 -4.71 -9.06
N GLN A 415 11.17 -5.47 -10.10
CA GLN A 415 11.43 -4.91 -11.43
C GLN A 415 10.16 -4.34 -12.09
N SER A 416 8.98 -4.90 -11.83
CA SER A 416 7.70 -4.31 -12.21
C SER A 416 7.40 -3.02 -11.43
N ASN A 417 7.67 -2.95 -10.13
CA ASN A 417 7.59 -1.71 -9.33
C ASN A 417 8.47 -0.59 -9.92
N ILE A 418 9.74 -0.91 -10.22
CA ILE A 418 10.69 0.02 -10.84
C ILE A 418 10.21 0.49 -12.22
N ARG A 419 9.69 -0.41 -13.07
CA ARG A 419 9.11 -0.06 -14.38
C ARG A 419 7.83 0.77 -14.28
N ARG A 420 7.05 0.56 -13.20
CA ARG A 420 5.80 1.25 -12.91
C ARG A 420 6.02 2.62 -12.24
N GLY A 421 7.21 2.85 -11.67
CA GLY A 421 7.59 4.11 -11.02
C GLY A 421 6.99 4.30 -9.63
N TRP A 422 6.24 3.34 -9.10
CA TRP A 422 5.67 3.39 -7.75
C TRP A 422 5.44 2.00 -7.16
N ALA A 423 5.37 1.95 -5.83
CA ALA A 423 5.07 0.76 -5.06
C ALA A 423 4.24 1.08 -3.80
N SER A 424 3.28 0.21 -3.53
CA SER A 424 2.36 0.17 -2.38
C SER A 424 1.22 1.18 -2.39
N VAL A 425 0.19 0.83 -1.63
CA VAL A 425 -0.94 1.67 -1.24
C VAL A 425 -1.22 1.47 0.26
N GLN A 426 -1.99 2.36 0.89
CA GLN A 426 -2.68 2.04 2.15
C GLN A 426 -4.01 1.37 1.84
N ALA A 427 -4.47 0.47 2.70
CA ALA A 427 -5.87 0.03 2.72
C ALA A 427 -6.81 1.21 2.96
N LEU A 428 -8.09 1.05 2.61
CA LEU A 428 -9.11 1.98 3.08
C LEU A 428 -9.09 2.07 4.61
N PRO A 429 -9.22 3.27 5.21
CA PRO A 429 -9.28 3.40 6.65
C PRO A 429 -10.48 2.60 7.20
N ARG A 430 -10.23 1.73 8.16
CA ARG A 430 -11.25 0.82 8.72
C ARG A 430 -11.69 1.31 10.09
N ALA A 431 -12.99 1.48 10.30
CA ALA A 431 -13.55 1.57 11.64
C ALA A 431 -13.37 0.21 12.35
N VAL A 432 -12.95 0.23 13.62
CA VAL A 432 -12.73 -0.99 14.43
C VAL A 432 -13.52 -0.90 15.73
N GLU A 433 -14.27 -1.95 16.03
CA GLU A 433 -15.07 -2.07 17.25
C GLU A 433 -15.16 -3.52 17.73
N LEU A 434 -15.67 -3.72 18.95
CA LEU A 434 -15.97 -5.04 19.48
C LEU A 434 -17.26 -5.58 18.82
N ALA A 435 -17.25 -6.86 18.44
CA ALA A 435 -18.43 -7.57 17.96
C ALA A 435 -19.56 -7.59 19.01
N ALA A 436 -20.81 -7.72 18.55
CA ALA A 436 -21.98 -7.77 19.42
C ALA A 436 -21.95 -8.95 20.42
N ASP A 437 -21.27 -10.05 20.09
CA ASP A 437 -21.05 -11.21 20.97
C ASP A 437 -19.90 -11.04 21.99
N GLY A 438 -19.14 -9.94 21.90
CA GLY A 438 -18.05 -9.60 22.79
C GLY A 438 -16.77 -10.43 22.63
N ALA A 439 -16.70 -11.36 21.66
CA ALA A 439 -15.64 -12.36 21.55
C ALA A 439 -14.80 -12.29 20.25
N ASP A 440 -14.97 -11.22 19.46
CA ASP A 440 -14.00 -10.74 18.47
C ASP A 440 -14.11 -9.21 18.27
N ILE A 441 -13.23 -8.64 17.45
CA ILE A 441 -13.46 -7.34 16.80
C ILE A 441 -14.06 -7.51 15.40
N VAL A 442 -14.69 -6.45 14.89
CA VAL A 442 -15.09 -6.32 13.49
C VAL A 442 -14.43 -5.09 12.85
N GLN A 443 -14.27 -5.13 11.53
CA GLN A 443 -13.64 -4.08 10.74
C GLN A 443 -14.47 -3.72 9.52
N TRP A 444 -14.81 -2.44 9.35
CA TRP A 444 -15.57 -1.96 8.18
C TRP A 444 -14.94 -0.69 7.62
N PRO A 445 -14.94 -0.45 6.28
CA PRO A 445 -14.49 0.82 5.72
C PRO A 445 -15.20 2.01 6.38
N VAL A 446 -14.47 3.10 6.62
CA VAL A 446 -15.08 4.34 7.14
C VAL A 446 -16.19 4.81 6.21
N ALA A 447 -17.36 5.14 6.79
CA ALA A 447 -18.58 5.43 6.03
C ALA A 447 -18.46 6.61 5.05
N GLU A 448 -17.41 7.43 5.18
CA GLU A 448 -17.04 8.46 4.20
C GLU A 448 -16.73 7.88 2.80
N VAL A 449 -16.26 6.63 2.67
CA VAL A 449 -16.01 6.00 1.36
C VAL A 449 -17.30 5.84 0.55
N ASP A 450 -18.45 5.68 1.21
CA ASP A 450 -19.75 5.56 0.57
C ASP A 450 -20.14 6.84 -0.20
N ALA A 451 -19.56 8.00 0.14
CA ALA A 451 -19.77 9.25 -0.60
C ALA A 451 -19.19 9.21 -2.04
N LEU A 452 -18.31 8.24 -2.33
CA LEU A 452 -17.80 8.01 -3.68
C LEU A 452 -18.76 7.20 -4.57
N ARG A 453 -19.79 6.55 -3.99
CA ARG A 453 -20.75 5.71 -4.73
C ARG A 453 -21.54 6.54 -5.76
N LYS A 454 -21.47 6.15 -7.04
CA LYS A 454 -22.27 6.75 -8.13
C LYS A 454 -23.50 5.89 -8.46
N HIS A 455 -23.68 5.53 -9.72
CA HIS A 455 -24.80 4.71 -10.19
C HIS A 455 -24.72 3.31 -9.58
N ALA A 456 -25.84 2.85 -9.03
CA ALA A 456 -26.01 1.50 -8.53
C ALA A 456 -26.66 0.62 -9.61
N ALA A 457 -26.18 -0.62 -9.75
CA ALA A 457 -26.93 -1.72 -10.35
C ALA A 457 -27.29 -2.74 -9.26
N THR A 458 -28.52 -3.25 -9.29
CA THR A 458 -29.01 -4.20 -8.28
C THR A 458 -29.64 -5.42 -8.96
N LEU A 459 -29.19 -6.62 -8.57
CA LEU A 459 -29.92 -7.88 -8.82
C LEU A 459 -30.50 -8.39 -7.49
N ARG A 460 -31.66 -9.07 -7.56
CA ARG A 460 -32.33 -9.67 -6.40
C ARG A 460 -32.96 -11.02 -6.74
N ASN A 461 -33.01 -11.91 -5.76
CA ASN A 461 -33.66 -13.22 -5.82
C ASN A 461 -33.26 -14.06 -7.06
N VAL A 462 -31.95 -14.14 -7.33
CA VAL A 462 -31.40 -14.88 -8.47
C VAL A 462 -30.86 -16.23 -8.01
N THR A 463 -31.45 -17.33 -8.47
CA THR A 463 -30.88 -18.66 -8.30
C THR A 463 -29.67 -18.83 -9.22
N LEU A 464 -28.52 -19.18 -8.66
CA LEU A 464 -27.30 -19.56 -9.37
C LEU A 464 -27.19 -21.09 -9.36
N PRO A 465 -27.61 -21.79 -10.43
CA PRO A 465 -27.44 -23.24 -10.53
C PRO A 465 -25.95 -23.65 -10.63
N PRO A 466 -25.63 -24.94 -10.50
CA PRO A 466 -24.28 -25.46 -10.70
C PRO A 466 -23.68 -25.05 -12.06
N GLY A 467 -22.46 -24.53 -12.06
CA GLY A 467 -21.78 -24.01 -13.25
C GLY A 467 -22.29 -22.65 -13.75
N ALA A 468 -23.13 -21.95 -12.98
CA ALA A 468 -23.62 -20.63 -13.36
C ALA A 468 -22.48 -19.60 -13.44
N ARG A 469 -22.49 -18.80 -14.50
CA ARG A 469 -21.72 -17.56 -14.65
C ARG A 469 -22.64 -16.49 -15.23
N LEU A 470 -22.97 -15.48 -14.43
CA LEU A 470 -23.91 -14.41 -14.78
C LEU A 470 -23.20 -13.05 -14.70
N GLU A 471 -23.10 -12.32 -15.81
CA GLU A 471 -22.58 -10.95 -15.82
C GLU A 471 -23.51 -10.03 -15.03
N LEU A 472 -22.96 -9.16 -14.17
CA LEU A 472 -23.76 -8.19 -13.43
C LEU A 472 -24.10 -7.01 -14.36
N PRO A 473 -25.37 -6.82 -14.78
CA PRO A 473 -25.70 -5.84 -15.81
C PRO A 473 -25.58 -4.41 -15.29
N GLY A 474 -25.10 -3.49 -16.14
CA GLY A 474 -25.05 -2.06 -15.84
C GLY A 474 -23.82 -1.60 -15.03
N VAL A 475 -22.92 -2.51 -14.63
CA VAL A 475 -21.66 -2.18 -13.95
C VAL A 475 -20.47 -2.86 -14.64
N ALA A 476 -19.45 -2.06 -14.93
CA ALA A 476 -18.17 -2.46 -15.51
C ALA A 476 -17.07 -1.53 -15.01
N GLY A 477 -15.81 -1.93 -15.16
CA GLY A 477 -14.65 -1.16 -14.70
C GLY A 477 -13.91 -1.77 -13.50
N CYS A 478 -12.84 -1.09 -13.11
CA CYS A 478 -11.95 -1.50 -12.00
C CYS A 478 -12.14 -0.66 -10.73
N GLN A 479 -13.15 0.21 -10.67
CA GLN A 479 -13.40 1.16 -9.58
C GLN A 479 -14.80 0.94 -9.02
N LEU A 480 -14.95 -0.07 -8.16
CA LEU A 480 -16.23 -0.61 -7.75
C LEU A 480 -16.33 -0.78 -6.24
N ASP A 481 -17.56 -0.77 -5.77
CA ASP A 481 -17.97 -1.22 -4.44
C ASP A 481 -19.18 -2.13 -4.63
N LEU A 482 -19.15 -3.33 -4.06
CA LEU A 482 -20.19 -4.33 -4.24
C LEU A 482 -20.64 -4.89 -2.88
N GLU A 483 -21.94 -4.96 -2.64
CA GLU A 483 -22.54 -5.63 -1.48
C GLU A 483 -23.37 -6.82 -1.95
N LEU A 484 -23.05 -8.03 -1.49
CA LEU A 484 -23.68 -9.28 -1.90
C LEU A 484 -24.19 -10.06 -0.69
N ALA A 485 -25.38 -10.65 -0.82
CA ALA A 485 -26.00 -11.53 0.16
C ALA A 485 -26.58 -12.79 -0.51
N PHE A 486 -26.22 -13.97 0.00
CA PHE A 486 -26.58 -15.27 -0.53
C PHE A 486 -27.28 -16.12 0.53
N THR A 487 -28.43 -16.72 0.21
CA THR A 487 -29.04 -17.79 1.00
C THR A 487 -28.30 -19.10 0.71
N LEU A 488 -27.93 -19.80 1.77
CA LEU A 488 -27.42 -21.16 1.72
C LEU A 488 -28.57 -22.17 1.51
N PRO A 489 -28.33 -23.29 0.80
CA PRO A 489 -29.28 -24.41 0.77
C PRO A 489 -29.37 -25.08 2.17
N PRO A 490 -30.45 -25.86 2.44
CA PRO A 490 -30.62 -26.57 3.70
C PRO A 490 -29.43 -27.47 4.07
N GLN A 491 -29.16 -27.61 5.37
CA GLN A 491 -27.95 -28.29 5.88
C GLN A 491 -27.83 -29.77 5.48
N ASP A 492 -28.96 -30.43 5.18
CA ASP A 492 -29.01 -31.82 4.72
C ASP A 492 -28.51 -31.99 3.27
N GLU A 493 -28.52 -30.93 2.45
CA GLU A 493 -28.03 -30.97 1.07
C GLU A 493 -26.51 -30.73 0.97
N ALA A 494 -25.86 -30.24 2.03
CA ALA A 494 -24.40 -30.15 2.08
C ALA A 494 -23.83 -31.58 2.13
N ALA A 495 -23.25 -32.04 1.01
CA ALA A 495 -22.96 -33.45 0.76
C ALA A 495 -22.05 -34.16 1.78
N ALA A 496 -21.88 -35.47 1.56
CA ALA A 496 -21.14 -36.39 2.42
C ALA A 496 -19.76 -35.86 2.85
N PRO A 497 -19.32 -36.14 4.09
CA PRO A 497 -18.02 -35.69 4.58
C PRO A 497 -16.88 -36.22 3.71
N PRO A 498 -15.81 -35.44 3.50
CA PRO A 498 -14.64 -35.90 2.76
C PRO A 498 -13.98 -37.09 3.47
N PRO A 499 -13.26 -37.97 2.74
CA PRO A 499 -12.48 -39.03 3.37
C PRO A 499 -11.45 -38.44 4.34
N ALA A 500 -11.18 -39.13 5.45
CA ALA A 500 -10.41 -38.57 6.58
C ALA A 500 -8.97 -38.13 6.23
N SER A 501 -8.42 -38.56 5.10
CA SER A 501 -7.13 -38.11 4.55
C SER A 501 -7.17 -36.73 3.89
N ALA A 502 -8.35 -36.11 3.74
CA ALA A 502 -8.57 -34.82 3.09
C ALA A 502 -9.11 -33.74 4.06
N ALA A 503 -8.86 -33.91 5.36
CA ALA A 503 -9.18 -32.90 6.37
C ALA A 503 -8.25 -31.68 6.25
N SER A 504 -8.62 -30.73 5.39
CA SER A 504 -8.00 -29.40 5.36
C SER A 504 -8.08 -28.73 6.74
N GLU A 505 -7.05 -27.99 7.12
CA GLU A 505 -7.11 -26.98 8.19
C GLU A 505 -8.46 -26.24 8.16
N PRO A 506 -9.27 -26.24 9.25
CA PRO A 506 -10.60 -25.64 9.24
C PRO A 506 -10.59 -24.17 8.80
N SER A 507 -9.48 -23.48 9.10
CA SER A 507 -9.19 -22.08 8.81
C SER A 507 -8.74 -21.78 7.37
N ARG A 508 -8.45 -22.76 6.50
CA ARG A 508 -7.85 -22.50 5.17
C ARG A 508 -8.77 -22.84 4.01
N CYS A 509 -8.81 -21.97 3.00
CA CYS A 509 -9.51 -22.18 1.73
C CYS A 509 -9.07 -23.45 0.98
N SER A 510 -9.96 -24.01 0.15
CA SER A 510 -9.66 -25.13 -0.74
C SER A 510 -8.48 -24.83 -1.68
N PRO A 511 -7.51 -25.76 -1.87
CA PRO A 511 -6.44 -25.62 -2.86
C PRO A 511 -6.95 -25.70 -4.31
N GLU A 512 -8.10 -26.34 -4.54
CA GLU A 512 -8.84 -26.32 -5.82
C GLU A 512 -9.42 -24.92 -6.12
N GLY A 513 -9.65 -24.10 -5.09
CA GLY A 513 -10.05 -22.69 -5.15
C GLY A 513 -11.31 -22.43 -5.98
N SER A 514 -11.46 -21.22 -6.57
CA SER A 514 -12.67 -20.84 -7.33
C SER A 514 -12.98 -21.71 -8.55
N ALA A 515 -12.01 -22.52 -9.00
CA ALA A 515 -12.10 -23.43 -10.14
C ALA A 515 -12.41 -24.90 -9.76
N GLY A 516 -12.59 -25.21 -8.46
CA GLY A 516 -12.88 -26.56 -7.94
C GLY A 516 -14.29 -27.08 -8.24
N GLY A 517 -14.67 -27.12 -9.53
CA GLY A 517 -16.01 -27.43 -10.00
C GLY A 517 -16.56 -28.76 -9.46
N GLY A 518 -17.62 -28.70 -8.66
CA GLY A 518 -18.32 -29.86 -8.11
C GLY A 518 -17.57 -30.63 -7.01
N ALA A 519 -16.38 -30.18 -6.59
CA ALA A 519 -15.61 -30.82 -5.51
C ALA A 519 -16.26 -30.60 -4.12
N LEU A 520 -17.01 -29.51 -3.97
CA LEU A 520 -17.83 -29.20 -2.81
C LEU A 520 -19.30 -29.08 -3.23
N ALA A 521 -20.19 -29.41 -2.29
CA ALA A 521 -21.65 -29.30 -2.52
C ALA A 521 -22.09 -27.84 -2.62
N VAL A 522 -21.61 -27.01 -1.68
CA VAL A 522 -22.04 -25.64 -1.51
C VAL A 522 -20.82 -24.73 -1.65
N GLY A 523 -20.63 -24.26 -2.88
CA GLY A 523 -19.48 -23.47 -3.30
C GLY A 523 -18.42 -24.25 -4.08
N PRO A 524 -17.41 -23.56 -4.64
CA PRO A 524 -17.17 -22.12 -4.48
C PRO A 524 -18.20 -21.27 -5.25
N PHE A 525 -18.83 -20.31 -4.57
CA PHE A 525 -19.83 -19.39 -5.14
C PHE A 525 -19.59 -17.95 -4.68
N GLY A 526 -19.83 -16.97 -5.55
CA GLY A 526 -19.54 -15.57 -5.21
C GLY A 526 -19.46 -14.66 -6.42
N VAL A 527 -18.44 -13.79 -6.44
CA VAL A 527 -18.22 -12.79 -7.49
C VAL A 527 -16.79 -12.83 -8.03
N ALA A 528 -16.68 -12.83 -9.36
CA ALA A 528 -15.45 -12.59 -10.09
C ALA A 528 -15.41 -11.13 -10.54
N VAL A 529 -14.49 -10.36 -9.98
CA VAL A 529 -14.19 -8.97 -10.34
C VAL A 529 -12.91 -8.91 -11.17
N LEU A 530 -12.60 -7.75 -11.77
CA LEU A 530 -11.43 -7.57 -12.65
C LEU A 530 -11.36 -8.69 -13.71
N ALA A 531 -12.50 -9.00 -14.34
CA ALA A 531 -12.63 -10.19 -15.18
C ALA A 531 -12.72 -9.84 -16.68
N ALA A 532 -11.83 -10.39 -17.50
CA ALA A 532 -11.87 -10.30 -18.96
C ALA A 532 -11.16 -11.50 -19.60
N GLY A 533 -11.78 -12.13 -20.61
CA GLY A 533 -11.25 -13.34 -21.23
C GLY A 533 -11.05 -14.48 -20.22
N ALA A 534 -9.78 -14.82 -19.95
CA ALA A 534 -9.38 -15.79 -18.94
C ALA A 534 -9.10 -15.18 -17.55
N GLU A 535 -8.77 -13.88 -17.50
CA GLU A 535 -8.42 -13.17 -16.26
C GLU A 535 -9.64 -12.93 -15.39
N ARG A 536 -9.46 -13.02 -14.06
CA ARG A 536 -10.42 -12.69 -13.00
C ARG A 536 -9.77 -12.78 -11.61
N THR A 537 -10.17 -11.90 -10.69
CA THR A 537 -9.99 -12.09 -9.25
C THR A 537 -11.33 -12.55 -8.66
N ALA A 538 -11.37 -13.71 -8.00
CA ALA A 538 -12.62 -14.31 -7.53
C ALA A 538 -12.73 -14.26 -5.99
N ALA A 539 -13.67 -13.46 -5.49
CA ALA A 539 -14.06 -13.39 -4.08
C ALA A 539 -15.32 -14.26 -3.86
N TYR A 540 -15.24 -15.26 -2.99
CA TYR A 540 -16.24 -16.32 -2.91
C TYR A 540 -16.41 -16.93 -1.51
N PHE A 541 -17.51 -17.64 -1.32
CA PHE A 541 -17.79 -18.50 -0.18
C PHE A 541 -17.69 -19.98 -0.56
N GLU A 542 -17.13 -20.78 0.35
CA GLU A 542 -17.17 -22.25 0.32
C GLU A 542 -17.64 -22.78 1.68
N LEU A 543 -18.37 -23.90 1.69
CA LEU A 543 -18.72 -24.63 2.91
C LEU A 543 -17.98 -25.97 2.96
N ALA A 544 -17.19 -26.15 4.01
CA ALA A 544 -16.55 -27.41 4.36
C ALA A 544 -17.26 -28.08 5.55
N ARG A 545 -17.12 -29.41 5.70
CA ARG A 545 -17.52 -30.13 6.92
C ARG A 545 -16.31 -30.33 7.82
N ASN A 546 -16.40 -29.89 9.07
CA ASN A 546 -15.47 -30.26 10.15
C ASN A 546 -16.20 -31.24 11.08
N GLY A 547 -15.97 -32.54 10.88
CA GLY A 547 -16.81 -33.58 11.48
C GLY A 547 -18.27 -33.45 11.05
N THR A 548 -19.17 -33.25 12.01
CA THR A 548 -20.60 -33.00 11.75
C THR A 548 -20.93 -31.54 11.43
N ALA A 549 -20.07 -30.58 11.84
CA ALA A 549 -20.36 -29.15 11.72
C ALA A 549 -20.01 -28.60 10.32
N ALA A 550 -20.84 -27.67 9.82
CA ALA A 550 -20.57 -26.95 8.58
C ALA A 550 -19.83 -25.63 8.86
N VAL A 551 -18.62 -25.50 8.32
CA VAL A 551 -17.77 -24.30 8.41
C VAL A 551 -17.84 -23.57 7.07
N ALA A 552 -18.38 -22.35 7.07
CA ALA A 552 -18.26 -21.45 5.93
C ALA A 552 -16.89 -20.77 5.95
N ARG A 553 -16.31 -20.51 4.78
CA ARG A 553 -15.09 -19.73 4.58
C ARG A 553 -15.28 -18.66 3.53
N VAL A 554 -14.63 -17.52 3.68
CA VAL A 554 -14.49 -16.50 2.63
C VAL A 554 -13.09 -16.60 2.05
N CYS A 555 -13.01 -16.55 0.72
CA CYS A 555 -11.79 -16.82 -0.02
C CYS A 555 -11.67 -15.86 -1.22
N THR A 556 -10.44 -15.41 -1.49
CA THR A 556 -10.08 -14.61 -2.66
C THR A 556 -8.98 -15.34 -3.44
N ASP A 557 -9.31 -15.79 -4.65
CA ASP A 557 -8.45 -16.61 -5.51
C ASP A 557 -7.78 -15.76 -6.60
N LEU A 558 -6.45 -15.74 -6.60
CA LEU A 558 -5.61 -15.00 -7.55
C LEU A 558 -4.99 -15.87 -8.65
N ARG A 559 -5.25 -17.19 -8.69
CA ARG A 559 -4.63 -18.10 -9.68
C ARG A 559 -4.97 -17.76 -11.14
N ALA A 560 -6.03 -16.98 -11.35
CA ALA A 560 -6.44 -16.42 -12.63
C ALA A 560 -6.43 -14.87 -12.65
N ALA A 561 -5.85 -14.20 -11.66
CA ALA A 561 -5.90 -12.73 -11.55
C ALA A 561 -5.08 -12.01 -12.64
N SER A 562 -4.07 -12.66 -13.21
CA SER A 562 -3.27 -12.10 -14.30
C SER A 562 -2.70 -13.17 -15.22
N LEU A 563 -2.54 -12.82 -16.49
CA LEU A 563 -1.72 -13.55 -17.46
C LEU A 563 -0.22 -13.27 -17.31
N ALA A 564 0.19 -12.28 -16.51
CA ALA A 564 1.58 -11.99 -16.21
C ALA A 564 2.26 -13.16 -15.44
N PRO A 565 3.54 -13.46 -15.69
CA PRO A 565 4.24 -14.56 -15.04
C PRO A 565 4.75 -14.21 -13.63
N ASP A 566 4.98 -12.92 -13.34
CA ASP A 566 5.66 -12.43 -12.14
C ASP A 566 4.71 -11.87 -11.07
N THR A 567 3.47 -12.34 -11.02
CA THR A 567 2.45 -11.92 -10.03
C THR A 567 2.09 -13.05 -9.07
N ASP A 568 1.68 -12.70 -7.85
CA ASP A 568 1.04 -13.60 -6.90
C ASP A 568 -0.19 -14.32 -7.50
N ARG A 569 -0.35 -15.58 -7.10
CA ARG A 569 -1.38 -16.54 -7.53
C ARG A 569 -1.92 -17.35 -6.34
N GLY A 570 -1.79 -16.84 -5.12
CA GLY A 570 -2.33 -17.48 -3.91
C GLY A 570 -3.87 -17.51 -3.86
N VAL A 571 -4.38 -18.26 -2.89
CA VAL A 571 -5.78 -18.21 -2.45
C VAL A 571 -5.77 -17.79 -0.97
N TYR A 572 -6.35 -16.63 -0.69
CA TYR A 572 -6.31 -15.95 0.61
C TYR A 572 -7.68 -15.96 1.27
N GLY A 573 -7.77 -16.09 2.59
CA GLY A 573 -9.05 -16.19 3.27
C GLY A 573 -9.05 -17.00 4.56
N SER A 574 -10.21 -17.11 5.19
CA SER A 574 -10.38 -17.81 6.47
C SER A 574 -11.81 -18.28 6.71
N ALA A 575 -11.99 -19.03 7.81
CA ALA A 575 -13.30 -19.40 8.34
C ALA A 575 -14.12 -18.16 8.73
N VAL A 576 -15.40 -18.16 8.37
CA VAL A 576 -16.31 -17.02 8.53
C VAL A 576 -17.05 -17.11 9.85
N ARG A 577 -16.82 -16.12 10.71
CA ARG A 577 -17.65 -15.84 11.88
C ARG A 577 -18.92 -15.10 11.44
N ARG A 578 -20.09 -15.60 11.83
CA ARG A 578 -21.40 -15.12 11.37
C ARG A 578 -22.14 -14.36 12.47
N GLU A 579 -22.93 -13.37 12.08
CA GLU A 579 -23.85 -12.67 12.98
C GLU A 579 -25.32 -12.95 12.61
N GLY A 580 -26.01 -13.76 13.43
CA GLY A 580 -27.44 -14.02 13.29
C GLY A 580 -27.78 -15.37 12.64
N ASP A 581 -28.77 -15.37 11.75
CA ASP A 581 -29.33 -16.58 11.14
C ASP A 581 -28.34 -17.27 10.18
N GLY A 582 -27.98 -18.51 10.48
CA GLY A 582 -27.04 -19.32 9.72
C GLY A 582 -27.49 -19.70 8.30
N ALA A 583 -28.68 -19.27 7.85
CA ALA A 583 -29.19 -19.45 6.50
C ALA A 583 -28.61 -18.46 5.46
N THR A 584 -27.95 -17.37 5.86
CA THR A 584 -27.40 -16.36 4.93
C THR A 584 -25.88 -16.21 5.08
N LEU A 585 -25.19 -15.79 4.00
CA LEU A 585 -23.82 -15.26 4.02
C LEU A 585 -23.74 -13.97 3.21
N SER A 586 -22.95 -13.00 3.69
CA SER A 586 -22.85 -11.65 3.15
C SER A 586 -21.40 -11.17 3.01
N MET A 587 -21.10 -10.44 1.94
CA MET A 587 -19.80 -9.79 1.75
C MET A 587 -19.92 -8.41 1.11
N ARG A 588 -19.06 -7.47 1.52
CA ARG A 588 -18.74 -6.27 0.75
C ARG A 588 -17.40 -6.49 0.05
N VAL A 589 -17.29 -6.08 -1.22
CA VAL A 589 -16.09 -6.19 -2.05
C VAL A 589 -15.79 -4.83 -2.63
N ILE A 590 -14.68 -4.23 -2.21
CA ILE A 590 -14.11 -3.03 -2.80
C ILE A 590 -13.14 -3.44 -3.91
N VAL A 591 -13.17 -2.75 -5.04
CA VAL A 591 -12.24 -2.93 -6.17
C VAL A 591 -11.69 -1.57 -6.56
N ASP A 592 -10.37 -1.40 -6.52
CA ASP A 592 -9.71 -0.16 -6.92
C ASP A 592 -8.43 -0.46 -7.71
N HIS A 593 -8.61 -0.63 -9.03
CA HIS A 593 -7.58 -0.93 -10.01
C HIS A 593 -6.77 -2.19 -9.69
N SER A 594 -5.67 -2.08 -8.95
CA SER A 594 -4.84 -3.21 -8.54
C SER A 594 -5.13 -3.74 -7.14
N VAL A 595 -6.16 -3.23 -6.45
CA VAL A 595 -6.56 -3.61 -5.08
C VAL A 595 -7.94 -4.25 -5.06
N VAL A 596 -8.13 -5.30 -4.26
CA VAL A 596 -9.45 -5.83 -3.88
C VAL A 596 -9.49 -6.05 -2.36
N GLU A 597 -10.40 -5.38 -1.65
CA GLU A 597 -10.65 -5.63 -0.21
C GLU A 597 -12.02 -6.32 -0.05
N VAL A 598 -12.06 -7.48 0.60
CA VAL A 598 -13.28 -8.27 0.86
C VAL A 598 -13.59 -8.28 2.34
N PHE A 599 -14.77 -7.81 2.72
CA PHE A 599 -15.29 -7.78 4.09
C PHE A 599 -16.48 -8.72 4.21
N ALA A 600 -16.27 -9.96 4.67
CA ALA A 600 -17.33 -10.93 4.91
C ALA A 600 -18.01 -10.70 6.27
N GLU A 601 -19.30 -11.04 6.35
CA GLU A 601 -20.14 -10.97 7.55
C GLU A 601 -19.92 -9.67 8.32
N LYS A 602 -20.21 -8.54 7.64
CA LYS A 602 -20.12 -7.18 8.20
C LYS A 602 -18.74 -6.79 8.75
N GLY A 603 -17.67 -7.48 8.33
CA GLY A 603 -16.31 -7.20 8.80
C GLY A 603 -15.76 -8.18 9.82
N HIS A 604 -16.45 -9.29 10.10
CA HIS A 604 -15.94 -10.39 10.92
C HIS A 604 -14.75 -11.14 10.29
N THR A 605 -14.60 -11.09 8.97
CA THR A 605 -13.45 -11.70 8.28
C THR A 605 -13.09 -10.84 7.07
N VAL A 606 -11.87 -10.29 7.07
CA VAL A 606 -11.38 -9.39 6.02
C VAL A 606 -10.25 -10.06 5.23
N VAL A 607 -10.27 -9.89 3.90
CA VAL A 607 -9.27 -10.43 2.98
C VAL A 607 -8.91 -9.36 1.95
N THR A 608 -7.68 -8.84 2.02
CA THR A 608 -7.14 -7.88 1.06
C THR A 608 -6.23 -8.58 0.06
N THR A 609 -6.36 -8.27 -1.23
CA THR A 609 -5.48 -8.82 -2.26
C THR A 609 -5.06 -7.77 -3.26
N ARG A 610 -3.98 -8.10 -3.99
CA ARG A 610 -3.46 -7.29 -5.09
C ARG A 610 -3.51 -8.07 -6.40
N SER A 611 -3.83 -7.38 -7.48
CA SER A 611 -4.20 -7.96 -8.78
C SER A 611 -3.66 -7.09 -9.91
N TYR A 612 -3.07 -7.69 -10.94
CA TYR A 612 -2.43 -6.96 -12.04
C TYR A 612 -2.82 -7.55 -13.41
N PRO A 613 -4.11 -7.56 -13.78
CA PRO A 613 -4.56 -8.15 -15.04
C PRO A 613 -4.10 -7.33 -16.25
N LEU A 614 -3.69 -8.01 -17.32
CA LEU A 614 -3.16 -7.38 -18.53
C LEU A 614 -4.27 -6.87 -19.46
N GLY A 615 -5.42 -7.54 -19.47
CA GLY A 615 -6.58 -7.23 -20.32
C GLY A 615 -7.82 -6.78 -19.53
N ALA A 616 -7.99 -7.25 -18.29
CA ALA A 616 -9.15 -6.90 -17.46
C ALA A 616 -9.05 -5.51 -16.79
N MET A 617 -8.74 -4.48 -17.58
CA MET A 617 -8.51 -3.10 -17.15
C MET A 617 -9.51 -2.12 -17.80
N ASP A 618 -9.67 -0.94 -17.18
CA ASP A 618 -10.58 0.11 -17.63
C ASP A 618 -11.99 -0.45 -17.96
N GLN A 619 -12.62 0.04 -19.03
CA GLN A 619 -13.95 -0.40 -19.49
C GLN A 619 -13.98 -1.80 -20.15
N GLU A 620 -12.87 -2.55 -20.14
CA GLU A 620 -12.82 -3.96 -20.57
C GLU A 620 -13.08 -4.92 -19.39
N ALA A 621 -12.84 -4.48 -18.15
CA ALA A 621 -13.14 -5.24 -16.94
C ALA A 621 -14.65 -5.48 -16.75
N ARG A 622 -15.03 -6.69 -16.33
CA ARG A 622 -16.41 -7.10 -16.00
C ARG A 622 -16.52 -7.69 -14.61
N VAL A 623 -17.77 -7.81 -14.17
CA VAL A 623 -18.20 -8.46 -12.93
C VAL A 623 -19.07 -9.66 -13.28
N PHE A 624 -18.74 -10.85 -12.78
CA PHE A 624 -19.58 -12.05 -12.93
C PHE A 624 -19.92 -12.65 -11.58
N LEU A 625 -21.20 -12.83 -11.30
CA LEU A 625 -21.67 -13.75 -10.27
C LEU A 625 -21.42 -15.19 -10.73
N PHE A 626 -21.02 -16.08 -9.82
CA PHE A 626 -20.78 -17.48 -10.18
C PHE A 626 -21.14 -18.47 -9.08
N ASN A 627 -21.41 -19.72 -9.48
CA ASN A 627 -21.51 -20.88 -8.59
C ASN A 627 -20.90 -22.11 -9.27
N ASN A 628 -19.80 -22.61 -8.72
CA ASN A 628 -19.12 -23.81 -9.18
C ASN A 628 -19.29 -25.01 -8.23
N GLY A 629 -20.13 -24.91 -7.20
CA GLY A 629 -20.57 -26.05 -6.40
C GLY A 629 -21.60 -26.93 -7.13
N SER A 630 -21.88 -28.11 -6.59
CA SER A 630 -22.87 -29.05 -7.18
C SER A 630 -24.32 -28.81 -6.76
N ASN A 631 -24.58 -27.99 -5.73
CA ASN A 631 -25.92 -27.50 -5.38
C ASN A 631 -26.17 -26.10 -5.96
N SER A 632 -27.44 -25.72 -6.07
CA SER A 632 -27.81 -24.32 -6.36
C SER A 632 -27.67 -23.44 -5.12
N VAL A 633 -27.31 -22.16 -5.31
CA VAL A 633 -27.38 -21.12 -4.26
C VAL A 633 -28.28 -19.98 -4.70
N VAL A 634 -28.86 -19.22 -3.77
CA VAL A 634 -29.75 -18.09 -4.10
C VAL A 634 -29.10 -16.78 -3.70
N LEU A 635 -28.81 -15.91 -4.67
CA LEU A 635 -28.48 -14.52 -4.39
C LEU A 635 -29.75 -13.78 -3.95
N GLN A 636 -29.84 -13.38 -2.69
CA GLN A 636 -30.93 -12.52 -2.19
C GLN A 636 -30.82 -11.13 -2.82
N GLN A 637 -29.62 -10.54 -2.77
CA GLN A 637 -29.29 -9.27 -3.38
C GLN A 637 -27.80 -9.20 -3.73
N ALA A 638 -27.49 -8.67 -4.91
CA ALA A 638 -26.21 -8.02 -5.17
C ALA A 638 -26.48 -6.57 -5.55
N THR A 639 -25.74 -5.64 -4.96
CA THR A 639 -25.70 -4.23 -5.35
C THR A 639 -24.27 -3.90 -5.71
N ALA A 640 -24.05 -3.22 -6.83
CA ALA A 640 -22.73 -2.72 -7.19
C ALA A 640 -22.82 -1.25 -7.60
N TRP A 641 -21.87 -0.45 -7.11
CA TRP A 641 -21.71 0.96 -7.43
C TRP A 641 -20.41 1.17 -8.19
N SER A 642 -20.43 2.01 -9.23
CA SER A 642 -19.19 2.59 -9.75
C SER A 642 -18.72 3.71 -8.83
N MET A 643 -17.44 3.74 -8.49
CA MET A 643 -16.87 4.72 -7.54
C MET A 643 -16.35 5.98 -8.23
N ASN A 644 -16.31 7.09 -7.48
CA ASN A 644 -15.55 8.28 -7.83
C ASN A 644 -14.05 8.08 -7.54
N SER A 645 -13.21 8.65 -8.40
CA SER A 645 -11.80 8.84 -8.10
C SER A 645 -11.63 10.07 -7.20
N ILE A 646 -10.76 9.99 -6.20
CA ILE A 646 -10.29 11.14 -5.43
C ILE A 646 -9.21 11.91 -6.21
N SER A 647 -8.99 13.16 -5.86
CA SER A 647 -7.79 13.91 -6.26
C SER A 647 -6.87 14.07 -5.05
N ILE A 648 -5.69 13.46 -5.08
CA ILE A 648 -4.61 13.76 -4.13
C ILE A 648 -3.82 14.96 -4.66
N SER A 649 -3.61 15.98 -3.83
CA SER A 649 -2.97 17.24 -4.25
C SER A 649 -2.05 17.84 -3.19
N SER A 650 -1.01 18.57 -3.61
CA SER A 650 0.01 19.12 -2.70
C SER A 650 -0.39 20.48 -2.09
N ILE A 651 0.08 20.80 -0.88
CA ILE A 651 -0.29 21.98 -0.05
C ILE A 651 0.87 22.64 0.69
#